data_AF-A0A923JTL4-F1
#
_entry.id   AF-A0A923JTL4-F1
#
_cell.length_a   1.000
_cell.length_b   1.000
_cell.length_c   1.000
_cell.angle_alpha   90.00
_cell.angle_beta   90.00
_cell.angle_gamma   90.00
#
_symmetry.space_group_name_H-M   'P 1'
#
loop_
_entity.id
_entity.type
_entity.pdbx_description
1 polymer ?
#
loop_
_entity_poly.entity_id
_entity_poly.type
_entity_poly.pdbx_seq_one_letter_code
_entity_poly.pdbx_strand_id
1 'polypeptide(L)'
;MSIQDKLLVSGVPDALLATAEISIARLDAHVDFFSDVWEILPWENRPGNRKKMPLRFDKFTNKGAKVIAKIYIAEKRVNRRICAATIYSIHRALFELDGQIGTKDFEKINTSDFDAIQLSYIRRGHQGKVPSLTLLQSFAIWLRNKLGLSISYDAPKLRVGIRHGRHGTEEGRAAKLMSLEVIARLFSLAQAPHVSMRDKFFLNAIVLAAATGMRIKELACLPVDCLVDQAGKWVVRLFPEKGGLITYRPFPQDMYPAVRSAVEYIKQNTADGRSIALNLKIQPGLDWQLIRRSEKALRYFAAKFASEWMDKMSLFTPNGVYFRTSDQFVDAIGLTARLGSAAETAKYLGTSFRVVRKLIACQEGMKKNQYLYEQPFGVFHVLDSNVSNWKERIAFHPHVPTVKNMEAHYETALNDYDHIRMPVMEVLDEAVIRQIEGARPVFKEDPLFEKTYERKLQPVVRTANSVLLEPEDALFIIPRYFLSTHMRARSNQYTTVSSGMFSVWLFDCSKSGNSLFFENNVVDPKTGEIVKFTWHDLRHWLDTTYKQGGLSELQVNTILGRKDQKQGAVYDQTPALERSAVVHELIASIRGNKAVGVVQDTFNEISLANRQTAEAYLLAAVRIVNPMPHGGCLHNLALKPCPHSLSCFVEGPSGEPCDHLIIDSTDKAQYVELKWVRDNAETLQEYIKSAGGESSPQFTHFQNVAKSADRILNQILSKTKT
;
A
#
# COMPACT_ATOMS: atom_id res chain seq x y z
N MET A 1 39.44 18.37 16.58
CA MET A 1 38.33 19.11 17.22
C MET A 1 37.41 18.12 17.89
N SER A 2 37.25 18.22 19.21
CA SER A 2 36.37 17.34 19.98
C SER A 2 34.89 17.53 19.55
N ILE A 3 34.00 16.62 19.92
CA ILE A 3 32.55 16.78 19.66
C ILE A 3 32.03 18.03 20.36
N GLN A 4 32.49 18.29 21.59
CA GLN A 4 32.14 19.46 22.38
C GLN A 4 32.55 20.76 21.68
N ASP A 5 33.78 20.83 21.16
CA ASP A 5 34.26 21.99 20.39
C ASP A 5 33.39 22.24 19.15
N LYS A 6 33.01 21.17 18.44
CA LYS A 6 32.12 21.28 17.27
C LYS A 6 30.73 21.80 17.65
N LEU A 7 30.21 21.41 18.81
CA LEU A 7 28.91 21.88 19.31
C LEU A 7 28.95 23.35 19.70
N LEU A 8 30.01 23.78 20.39
CA LEU A 8 30.23 25.19 20.73
C LEU A 8 30.36 26.07 19.48
N VAL A 9 31.17 25.65 18.49
CA VAL A 9 31.30 26.34 17.19
C VAL A 9 29.97 26.39 16.43
N SER A 10 29.08 25.42 16.65
CA SER A 10 27.75 25.38 16.04
C SER A 10 26.73 26.28 16.76
N GLY A 11 27.09 26.95 17.86
CA GLY A 11 26.18 27.82 18.62
C GLY A 11 25.18 27.07 19.51
N VAL A 12 25.57 25.90 20.04
CA VAL A 12 24.78 25.16 21.03
C VAL A 12 24.91 25.85 22.40
N PRO A 13 23.79 26.17 23.08
CA PRO A 13 23.85 26.69 24.45
C PRO A 13 24.48 25.70 25.42
N ASP A 14 25.24 26.18 26.40
CA ASP A 14 25.95 25.34 27.39
C ASP A 14 25.02 24.34 28.09
N ALA A 15 23.79 24.78 28.42
CA ALA A 15 22.76 23.97 29.04
C ALA A 15 22.33 22.75 28.20
N LEU A 16 22.59 22.75 26.89
CA LEU A 16 22.25 21.67 25.96
C LEU A 16 23.45 20.79 25.57
N LEU A 17 24.69 21.16 25.90
CA LEU A 17 25.89 20.43 25.47
C LEU A 17 25.83 18.95 25.86
N ALA A 18 25.59 18.64 27.13
CA ALA A 18 25.49 17.27 27.61
C ALA A 18 24.35 16.47 26.94
N THR A 19 23.20 17.12 26.69
CA THR A 19 22.08 16.48 25.99
C THR A 19 22.44 16.19 24.53
N ALA A 20 23.12 17.12 23.87
CA ALA A 20 23.57 16.97 22.49
C ALA A 20 24.62 15.87 22.36
N GLU A 21 25.63 15.83 23.22
CA GLU A 21 26.68 14.80 23.23
C GLU A 21 26.11 13.39 23.39
N ILE A 22 25.23 13.19 24.38
CA ILE A 22 24.57 11.89 24.60
C ILE A 22 23.71 11.50 23.40
N SER A 23 23.00 12.46 22.82
CA SER A 23 22.13 12.20 21.67
C SER A 23 22.93 11.86 20.42
N ILE A 24 24.06 12.54 20.18
CA ILE A 24 24.97 12.27 19.05
C ILE A 24 25.63 10.91 19.21
N ALA A 25 26.16 10.61 20.40
CA ALA A 25 26.83 9.34 20.68
C ALA A 25 25.92 8.12 20.49
N ARG A 26 24.60 8.29 20.70
CA ARG A 26 23.59 7.23 20.58
C ARG A 26 22.80 7.28 19.28
N LEU A 27 23.02 8.28 18.43
CA LEU A 27 22.35 8.38 17.14
C LEU A 27 22.85 7.28 16.21
N ASP A 28 22.02 6.87 15.25
CA ASP A 28 22.41 5.85 14.29
C ASP A 28 23.65 6.31 13.47
N ALA A 29 24.66 5.44 13.33
CA ALA A 29 25.97 5.78 12.75
C ALA A 29 25.94 6.29 11.30
N HIS A 30 24.85 6.04 10.57
CA HIS A 30 24.67 6.55 9.20
C HIS A 30 24.21 8.02 9.15
N VAL A 31 23.87 8.62 10.30
CA VAL A 31 23.47 10.03 10.40
C VAL A 31 24.62 10.84 10.94
N ASP A 32 25.19 11.70 10.09
CA ASP A 32 26.11 12.74 10.53
C ASP A 32 25.30 13.91 11.11
N PHE A 33 25.37 14.07 12.43
CA PHE A 33 24.69 15.16 13.14
C PHE A 33 25.10 16.55 12.61
N PHE A 34 26.35 16.74 12.17
CA PHE A 34 26.82 18.06 11.73
C PHE A 34 26.43 18.38 10.28
N SER A 35 26.12 17.36 9.47
CA SER A 35 25.54 17.54 8.13
C SER A 35 24.17 18.22 8.19
N ASP A 36 23.89 19.13 7.24
CA ASP A 36 22.57 19.74 7.07
C ASP A 36 21.54 18.78 6.44
N VAL A 37 21.97 17.62 5.96
CA VAL A 37 21.08 16.60 5.38
C VAL A 37 21.27 15.27 6.10
N TRP A 38 20.21 14.80 6.77
CA TRP A 38 20.18 13.48 7.41
C TRP A 38 19.42 12.49 6.54
N GLU A 39 20.01 11.35 6.20
CA GLU A 39 19.30 10.27 5.50
C GLU A 39 18.57 9.40 6.52
N ILE A 40 17.25 9.54 6.61
CA ILE A 40 16.44 8.95 7.68
C ILE A 40 15.54 7.81 7.22
N LEU A 41 15.68 7.34 5.98
CA LEU A 41 14.92 6.18 5.50
C LEU A 41 15.07 4.96 6.42
N PRO A 42 16.26 4.64 6.98
CA PRO A 42 16.43 3.54 7.93
C PRO A 42 15.50 3.59 9.15
N TRP A 43 14.99 4.78 9.52
CA TRP A 43 14.07 4.98 10.64
C TRP A 43 12.62 4.63 10.32
N GLU A 44 12.31 4.31 9.06
CA GLU A 44 11.00 3.86 8.62
C GLU A 44 10.91 2.33 8.64
N ASN A 45 9.88 1.82 9.32
CA ASN A 45 9.61 0.38 9.42
C ASN A 45 9.05 -0.22 8.12
N ARG A 46 8.46 0.63 7.26
CA ARG A 46 7.82 0.27 5.99
C ARG A 46 8.29 1.23 4.89
N PRO A 47 9.53 1.07 4.40
CA PRO A 47 10.10 1.98 3.42
C PRO A 47 9.34 1.99 2.09
N GLY A 48 8.65 0.88 1.75
CA GLY A 48 7.96 0.71 0.47
C GLY A 48 8.94 0.89 -0.70
N ASN A 49 8.53 1.60 -1.74
CA ASN A 49 9.38 1.86 -2.92
C ASN A 49 10.39 3.01 -2.74
N ARG A 50 10.52 3.57 -1.52
CA ARG A 50 11.42 4.70 -1.28
C ARG A 50 12.87 4.24 -1.27
N LYS A 51 13.73 4.98 -1.96
CA LYS A 51 15.19 4.77 -1.95
C LYS A 51 15.95 5.70 -1.01
N LYS A 52 15.38 6.87 -0.73
CA LYS A 52 15.96 7.93 0.10
C LYS A 52 14.84 8.68 0.82
N MET A 53 15.16 9.24 1.97
CA MET A 53 14.27 10.07 2.77
C MET A 53 15.11 11.12 3.52
N PRO A 54 15.59 12.15 2.81
CA PRO A 54 16.46 13.17 3.39
C PRO A 54 15.67 14.16 4.25
N LEU A 55 16.06 14.31 5.51
CA LEU A 55 15.63 15.38 6.40
C LEU A 55 16.60 16.55 6.25
N ARG A 56 16.07 17.71 5.82
CA ARG A 56 16.85 18.84 5.30
C ARG A 56 16.78 20.06 6.20
N PHE A 57 17.88 20.34 6.87
CA PHE A 57 18.07 21.49 7.76
C PHE A 57 18.66 22.71 7.05
N ASP A 58 19.12 22.56 5.80
CA ASP A 58 19.70 23.65 4.97
C ASP A 58 18.74 24.83 4.77
N LYS A 59 17.44 24.60 4.94
CA LYS A 59 16.40 25.63 4.78
C LYS A 59 16.19 26.50 6.01
N PHE A 60 16.67 26.10 7.19
CA PHE A 60 16.52 26.91 8.40
C PHE A 60 17.35 28.18 8.28
N THR A 61 16.70 29.31 8.47
CA THR A 61 17.33 30.65 8.37
C THR A 61 18.03 31.03 9.66
N ASN A 62 17.48 30.64 10.80
CA ASN A 62 18.05 30.89 12.12
C ASN A 62 19.02 29.77 12.51
N LYS A 63 20.31 30.12 12.70
CA LYS A 63 21.36 29.15 13.05
C LYS A 63 21.09 28.44 14.39
N GLY A 64 20.62 29.17 15.40
CA GLY A 64 20.28 28.61 16.71
C GLY A 64 19.09 27.66 16.63
N ALA A 65 18.02 28.06 15.93
CA ALA A 65 16.85 27.21 15.73
C ALA A 65 17.18 25.91 14.99
N LYS A 66 18.02 25.99 13.95
CA LYS A 66 18.50 24.83 13.21
C LYS A 66 19.14 23.80 14.14
N VAL A 67 20.10 24.24 14.95
CA VAL A 67 20.89 23.37 15.81
C VAL A 67 20.04 22.79 16.93
N ILE A 68 19.19 23.60 17.55
CA ILE A 68 18.29 23.15 18.63
C ILE A 68 17.22 22.20 18.09
N ALA A 69 16.72 22.41 16.88
CA ALA A 69 15.82 21.47 16.21
C ALA A 69 16.49 20.10 15.97
N LYS A 70 17.77 20.09 15.56
CA LYS A 70 18.56 18.86 15.39
C LYS A 70 18.72 18.13 16.73
N ILE A 71 19.05 18.84 17.81
CA ILE A 71 19.17 18.26 19.17
C ILE A 71 17.83 17.66 19.60
N TYR A 72 16.73 18.40 19.46
CA TYR A 72 15.41 17.92 19.86
C TYR A 72 14.98 16.65 19.11
N ILE A 73 15.19 16.61 17.80
CA ILE A 73 14.88 15.45 16.97
C ILE A 73 15.76 14.26 17.35
N ALA A 74 17.08 14.48 17.51
CA ALA A 74 18.02 13.44 17.91
C ALA A 74 17.65 12.84 19.28
N GLU A 75 17.38 13.68 20.29
CA GLU A 75 16.99 13.23 21.62
C GLU A 75 15.69 12.41 21.58
N LYS A 76 14.66 12.88 20.85
CA LYS A 76 13.41 12.13 20.69
C LYS A 76 13.63 10.80 19.98
N ARG A 77 14.49 10.75 18.96
CA ARG A 77 14.83 9.52 18.23
C ARG A 77 15.53 8.53 19.15
N VAL A 78 16.56 8.95 19.87
CA VAL A 78 17.34 8.10 20.79
C VAL A 78 16.48 7.58 21.95
N ASN A 79 15.67 8.45 22.55
CA ASN A 79 14.91 8.10 23.76
C ASN A 79 13.61 7.37 23.50
N ARG A 80 12.91 7.68 22.40
CA ARG A 80 11.55 7.14 22.11
C ARG A 80 11.45 6.35 20.82
N ARG A 81 12.51 6.27 20.02
CA ARG A 81 12.54 5.59 18.71
C ARG A 81 11.39 6.02 17.80
N ILE A 82 11.07 7.32 17.78
CA ILE A 82 10.03 7.86 16.90
C ILE A 82 10.33 7.55 15.43
N CYS A 83 9.29 7.28 14.63
CA CYS A 83 9.44 6.94 13.22
C CYS A 83 9.71 8.17 12.36
N ALA A 84 10.19 7.94 11.13
CA ALA A 84 10.54 9.00 10.19
C ALA A 84 9.35 9.94 9.89
N ALA A 85 8.13 9.42 9.78
CA ALA A 85 6.93 10.23 9.58
C ALA A 85 6.69 11.24 10.72
N THR A 86 6.84 10.82 11.99
CA THR A 86 6.73 11.72 13.15
C THR A 86 7.83 12.77 13.16
N ILE A 87 9.05 12.39 12.77
CA ILE A 87 10.19 13.30 12.67
C ILE A 87 9.94 14.38 11.63
N TYR A 88 9.40 14.05 10.45
CA TYR A 88 9.00 15.06 9.47
C TYR A 88 7.92 16.01 9.98
N SER A 89 6.93 15.52 10.74
CA SER A 89 5.92 16.40 11.34
C SER A 89 6.53 17.35 12.37
N ILE A 90 7.46 16.87 13.21
CA ILE A 90 8.22 17.72 14.14
C ILE A 90 9.04 18.74 13.37
N HIS A 91 9.84 18.30 12.40
CA HIS A 91 10.69 19.15 11.58
C HIS A 91 9.89 20.26 10.88
N ARG A 92 8.73 19.93 10.30
CA ARG A 92 7.85 20.93 9.69
C ARG A 92 7.34 21.96 10.70
N ALA A 93 6.92 21.51 11.88
CA ALA A 93 6.46 22.41 12.92
C ALA A 93 7.58 23.34 13.42
N LEU A 94 8.80 22.82 13.59
CA LEU A 94 9.97 23.62 13.96
C LEU A 94 10.42 24.57 12.84
N PHE A 95 10.24 24.18 11.57
CA PHE A 95 10.50 25.04 10.42
C PHE A 95 9.49 26.21 10.34
N GLU A 96 8.23 25.99 10.73
CA GLU A 96 7.25 27.08 10.87
C GLU A 96 7.67 28.06 11.99
N LEU A 97 8.26 27.57 13.08
CA LEU A 97 8.83 28.41 14.13
C LEU A 97 10.05 29.21 13.66
N ASP A 98 10.97 28.59 12.90
CA ASP A 98 12.11 29.27 12.27
C ASP A 98 11.66 30.48 11.44
N GLY A 99 10.66 30.28 10.58
CA GLY A 99 10.09 31.35 9.77
C GLY A 99 9.41 32.46 10.59
N GLN A 100 8.87 32.12 11.77
CA GLN A 100 8.22 33.10 12.65
C GLN A 100 9.23 33.94 13.45
N ILE A 101 10.33 33.34 13.92
CA ILE A 101 11.34 34.04 14.71
C ILE A 101 12.31 34.84 13.81
N GLY A 102 12.56 34.38 12.58
CA GLY A 102 13.49 35.02 11.65
C GLY A 102 14.88 35.21 12.25
N THR A 103 15.36 36.45 12.29
CA THR A 103 16.68 36.83 12.84
C THR A 103 16.71 36.98 14.36
N LYS A 104 15.57 36.79 15.05
CA LYS A 104 15.50 36.87 16.51
C LYS A 104 16.45 35.85 17.14
N ASP A 105 17.20 36.32 18.13
CA ASP A 105 18.05 35.46 18.94
C ASP A 105 17.22 34.35 19.59
N PHE A 106 17.67 33.10 19.46
CA PHE A 106 16.89 31.94 19.88
C PHE A 106 16.68 31.91 21.39
N GLU A 107 17.61 32.46 22.19
CA GLU A 107 17.47 32.55 23.65
C GLU A 107 16.37 33.54 24.08
N LYS A 108 15.91 34.41 23.16
CA LYS A 108 14.89 35.43 23.42
C LYS A 108 13.49 35.02 22.97
N ILE A 109 13.32 33.80 22.47
CA ILE A 109 11.98 33.31 22.09
C ILE A 109 11.06 33.24 23.30
N ASN A 110 9.79 33.54 23.10
CA ASN A 110 8.80 33.62 24.16
C ASN A 110 7.43 33.14 23.66
N THR A 111 6.43 33.16 24.54
CA THR A 111 5.08 32.65 24.23
C THR A 111 4.44 33.29 22.99
N SER A 112 4.68 34.59 22.74
CA SER A 112 4.02 35.29 21.62
C SER A 112 4.49 34.79 20.24
N ASP A 113 5.70 34.24 20.13
CA ASP A 113 6.17 33.61 18.89
C ASP A 113 5.34 32.37 18.54
N PHE A 114 4.94 31.58 19.55
CA PHE A 114 4.08 30.41 19.35
C PHE A 114 2.62 30.82 19.07
N ASP A 115 2.13 31.85 19.77
CA ASP A 115 0.78 32.39 19.56
C ASP A 115 0.63 32.96 18.14
N ALA A 116 1.66 33.61 17.61
CA ALA A 116 1.65 34.13 16.24
C ALA A 116 1.47 33.02 15.19
N ILE A 117 2.12 31.85 15.38
CA ILE A 117 1.92 30.69 14.52
C ILE A 117 0.48 30.20 14.62
N GLN A 118 -0.07 30.08 15.83
CA GLN A 118 -1.46 29.70 16.04
C GLN A 118 -2.43 30.67 15.35
N LEU A 119 -2.22 31.98 15.46
CA LEU A 119 -3.01 33.00 14.78
C LEU A 119 -2.94 32.82 13.25
N SER A 120 -1.79 32.43 12.69
CA SER A 120 -1.68 32.13 11.26
C SER A 120 -2.57 30.95 10.81
N TYR A 121 -2.72 29.92 11.65
CA TYR A 121 -3.63 28.80 11.38
C TYR A 121 -5.09 29.26 11.44
N ILE A 122 -5.44 30.09 12.42
CA ILE A 122 -6.79 30.68 12.55
C ILE A 122 -7.13 31.51 11.31
N ARG A 123 -6.20 32.36 10.83
CA ARG A 123 -6.38 33.16 9.61
C ARG A 123 -6.57 32.31 8.35
N ARG A 124 -6.02 31.10 8.31
CA ARG A 124 -6.21 30.12 7.22
C ARG A 124 -7.51 29.30 7.38
N GLY A 125 -8.35 29.61 8.36
CA GLY A 125 -9.62 28.94 8.60
C GLY A 125 -9.54 27.67 9.45
N HIS A 126 -8.38 27.37 10.06
CA HIS A 126 -8.27 26.23 10.98
C HIS A 126 -8.81 26.60 12.36
N GLN A 127 -9.78 25.82 12.86
CA GLN A 127 -10.34 25.97 14.20
C GLN A 127 -10.08 24.71 15.05
N GLY A 128 -9.73 24.92 16.31
CA GLY A 128 -9.49 23.82 17.27
C GLY A 128 -8.14 23.12 17.07
N LYS A 129 -8.12 21.82 17.38
CA LYS A 129 -6.90 21.02 17.48
C LYS A 129 -6.15 20.89 16.16
N VAL A 130 -4.94 21.44 16.12
CA VAL A 130 -3.98 21.30 15.01
C VAL A 130 -2.78 20.46 15.45
N PRO A 131 -2.41 19.38 14.73
CA PRO A 131 -1.28 18.53 15.10
C PRO A 131 0.06 19.27 15.22
N SER A 132 0.38 20.17 14.29
CA SER A 132 1.61 20.97 14.32
C SER A 132 1.71 21.82 15.59
N LEU A 133 0.60 22.43 16.03
CA LEU A 133 0.56 23.22 17.27
C LEU A 133 0.77 22.34 18.51
N THR A 134 0.24 21.11 18.53
CA THR A 134 0.51 20.16 19.64
C THR A 134 1.99 19.76 19.70
N LEU A 135 2.65 19.63 18.55
CA LEU A 135 4.09 19.36 18.48
C LEU A 135 4.90 20.56 18.97
N LEU A 136 4.50 21.78 18.59
CA LEU A 136 5.11 23.02 19.08
C LEU A 136 4.93 23.20 20.59
N GLN A 137 3.77 22.87 21.16
CA GLN A 137 3.60 22.84 22.61
C GLN A 137 4.55 21.84 23.29
N SER A 138 4.72 20.65 22.70
CA SER A 138 5.68 19.66 23.21
C SER A 138 7.13 20.13 23.11
N PHE A 139 7.44 21.02 22.17
CA PHE A 139 8.74 21.64 22.02
C PHE A 139 8.93 22.82 22.99
N ALA A 140 7.93 23.67 23.17
CA ALA A 140 7.90 24.76 24.15
C ALA A 140 8.14 24.25 25.58
N ILE A 141 7.46 23.16 25.97
CA ILE A 141 7.68 22.51 27.28
C ILE A 141 9.12 22.01 27.41
N TRP A 142 9.67 21.45 26.34
CA TRP A 142 11.05 20.96 26.32
C TRP A 142 12.06 22.11 26.46
N LEU A 143 11.85 23.21 25.76
CA LEU A 143 12.67 24.42 25.85
C LEU A 143 12.66 25.01 27.26
N ARG A 144 11.47 25.16 27.87
CA ARG A 144 11.33 25.61 29.25
C ARG A 144 12.13 24.73 30.23
N ASN A 145 12.06 23.42 30.05
CA ASN A 145 12.73 22.48 30.96
C ASN A 145 14.25 22.42 30.76
N LYS A 146 14.75 22.63 29.53
CA LYS A 146 16.18 22.48 29.20
C LYS A 146 16.96 23.80 29.19
N LEU A 147 16.31 24.89 28.85
CA LEU A 147 16.91 26.23 28.71
C LEU A 147 16.35 27.25 29.71
N GLY A 148 15.35 26.89 30.53
CA GLY A 148 14.74 27.81 31.48
C GLY A 148 13.90 28.92 30.85
N LEU A 149 13.55 28.82 29.57
CA LEU A 149 12.80 29.86 28.85
C LEU A 149 11.37 30.00 29.40
N SER A 150 10.93 31.23 29.60
CA SER A 150 9.57 31.56 30.08
C SER A 150 8.55 31.44 28.94
N ILE A 151 8.22 30.20 28.59
CA ILE A 151 7.25 29.85 27.54
C ILE A 151 6.09 29.08 28.17
N SER A 152 4.87 29.62 28.05
CA SER A 152 3.64 29.02 28.56
C SER A 152 2.59 28.87 27.46
N TYR A 153 2.98 28.22 26.36
CA TYR A 153 2.11 28.00 25.20
C TYR A 153 1.23 26.75 25.38
N ASP A 154 -0.07 26.90 25.14
CA ASP A 154 -1.07 25.84 25.20
C ASP A 154 -1.81 25.69 23.87
N ALA A 155 -1.59 24.55 23.19
CA ALA A 155 -2.25 24.29 21.91
C ALA A 155 -3.73 23.94 22.11
N PRO A 156 -4.62 24.32 21.17
CA PRO A 156 -6.03 23.97 21.24
C PRO A 156 -6.23 22.44 21.33
N LYS A 157 -6.98 21.99 22.35
CA LYS A 157 -7.19 20.56 22.63
C LYS A 157 -8.44 19.99 21.95
N LEU A 158 -9.47 20.82 21.78
CA LEU A 158 -10.78 20.42 21.26
C LEU A 158 -10.73 20.30 19.74
N ARG A 159 -11.24 19.19 19.21
CA ARG A 159 -11.53 19.08 17.76
C ARG A 159 -12.86 19.78 17.51
N VAL A 160 -12.86 20.77 16.63
CA VAL A 160 -14.07 21.47 16.21
C VAL A 160 -14.59 20.81 14.92
N GLY A 161 -15.91 20.68 14.79
CA GLY A 161 -16.55 20.14 13.57
C GLY A 161 -16.38 18.63 13.38
N ILE A 162 -16.42 17.83 14.47
CA ILE A 162 -16.42 16.37 14.34
C ILE A 162 -17.72 15.94 13.65
N ARG A 163 -17.61 15.40 12.43
CA ARG A 163 -18.77 14.96 11.64
C ARG A 163 -19.19 13.52 11.92
N HIS A 164 -18.25 12.64 12.26
CA HIS A 164 -18.50 11.19 12.37
C HIS A 164 -17.83 10.58 13.61
N GLY A 165 -18.15 9.32 13.92
CA GLY A 165 -17.80 8.66 15.17
C GLY A 165 -18.81 8.91 16.30
N ARG A 166 -18.54 8.35 17.48
CA ARG A 166 -19.38 8.46 18.70
C ARG A 166 -19.76 9.90 19.06
N HIS A 167 -18.88 10.86 18.79
CA HIS A 167 -19.08 12.28 19.07
C HIS A 167 -19.36 13.11 17.81
N GLY A 168 -19.69 12.47 16.69
CA GLY A 168 -20.06 13.12 15.43
C GLY A 168 -21.53 13.52 15.35
N THR A 169 -21.93 14.13 14.23
CA THR A 169 -23.34 14.36 13.91
C THR A 169 -23.97 13.08 13.36
N GLU A 170 -25.30 13.00 13.38
CA GLU A 170 -26.02 11.82 12.88
C GLU A 170 -25.88 11.68 11.36
N GLU A 171 -26.01 12.79 10.63
CA GLU A 171 -25.85 12.85 9.18
C GLU A 171 -24.42 12.44 8.79
N GLY A 172 -23.43 12.91 9.54
CA GLY A 172 -22.04 12.58 9.26
C GLY A 172 -21.68 11.13 9.61
N ARG A 173 -22.32 10.51 10.61
CA ARG A 173 -22.23 9.05 10.84
C ARG A 173 -22.89 8.27 9.71
N ALA A 174 -24.11 8.65 9.32
CA ALA A 174 -24.88 7.99 8.28
C ALA A 174 -24.17 8.01 6.90
N ALA A 175 -23.56 9.15 6.56
CA ALA A 175 -22.75 9.31 5.34
C ALA A 175 -21.41 8.56 5.38
N LYS A 176 -20.88 8.25 6.59
CA LYS A 176 -19.62 7.52 6.76
C LYS A 176 -19.81 6.00 6.69
N LEU A 177 -21.01 5.52 7.03
CA LEU A 177 -21.33 4.10 7.08
C LEU A 177 -21.80 3.59 5.72
N MET A 178 -21.04 2.69 5.10
CA MET A 178 -21.46 2.05 3.85
C MET A 178 -22.62 1.07 4.10
N SER A 179 -23.49 0.90 3.10
CA SER A 179 -24.58 -0.06 3.17
C SER A 179 -24.09 -1.50 2.92
N LEU A 180 -24.87 -2.49 3.35
CA LEU A 180 -24.55 -3.90 3.11
C LEU A 180 -24.64 -4.23 1.61
N GLU A 181 -25.58 -3.62 0.90
CA GLU A 181 -25.76 -3.79 -0.55
C GLU A 181 -24.50 -3.35 -1.31
N VAL A 182 -23.90 -2.22 -0.92
CA VAL A 182 -22.64 -1.75 -1.52
C VAL A 182 -21.52 -2.78 -1.29
N ILE A 183 -21.36 -3.30 -0.06
CA ILE A 183 -20.34 -4.31 0.25
C ILE A 183 -20.57 -5.59 -0.57
N ALA A 184 -21.80 -6.10 -0.61
CA ALA A 184 -22.17 -7.28 -1.37
C ALA A 184 -21.91 -7.10 -2.87
N ARG A 185 -22.19 -5.91 -3.40
CA ARG A 185 -21.92 -5.56 -4.80
C ARG A 185 -20.42 -5.56 -5.11
N LEU A 186 -19.59 -4.97 -4.24
CA LEU A 186 -18.13 -4.98 -4.40
C LEU A 186 -17.55 -6.41 -4.39
N PHE A 187 -18.08 -7.27 -3.53
CA PHE A 187 -17.69 -8.69 -3.45
C PHE A 187 -18.06 -9.45 -4.72
N SER A 188 -19.27 -9.21 -5.23
CA SER A 188 -19.74 -9.80 -6.49
C SER A 188 -18.85 -9.40 -7.67
N LEU A 189 -18.44 -8.12 -7.73
CA LEU A 189 -17.56 -7.62 -8.79
C LEU A 189 -16.14 -8.21 -8.72
N ALA A 190 -15.65 -8.57 -7.53
CA ALA A 190 -14.32 -9.17 -7.37
C ALA A 190 -14.15 -10.48 -8.15
N GLN A 191 -15.26 -11.16 -8.47
CA GLN A 191 -15.30 -12.42 -9.21
C GLN A 191 -15.90 -12.29 -10.61
N ALA A 192 -16.38 -11.11 -11.00
CA ALA A 192 -17.17 -10.95 -12.22
C ALA A 192 -16.31 -11.04 -13.49
N PRO A 193 -16.65 -11.89 -14.49
CA PRO A 193 -15.79 -12.15 -15.65
C PRO A 193 -15.41 -10.90 -16.46
N HIS A 194 -16.34 -9.96 -16.63
CA HIS A 194 -16.15 -8.75 -17.45
C HIS A 194 -15.26 -7.68 -16.80
N VAL A 195 -14.95 -7.79 -15.51
CA VAL A 195 -14.11 -6.83 -14.80
C VAL A 195 -12.63 -7.05 -15.17
N SER A 196 -11.92 -5.96 -15.44
CA SER A 196 -10.51 -5.98 -15.82
C SER A 196 -9.63 -6.63 -14.75
N MET A 197 -8.48 -7.21 -15.15
CA MET A 197 -7.53 -7.81 -14.20
C MET A 197 -7.08 -6.79 -13.13
N ARG A 198 -6.81 -5.54 -13.52
CA ARG A 198 -6.42 -4.45 -12.63
C ARG A 198 -7.49 -4.18 -11.58
N ASP A 199 -8.76 -4.10 -11.98
CA ASP A 199 -9.85 -3.79 -11.06
C ASP A 199 -10.15 -4.97 -10.14
N LYS A 200 -10.16 -6.20 -10.67
CA LYS A 200 -10.25 -7.43 -9.87
C LYS A 200 -9.15 -7.51 -8.81
N PHE A 201 -7.92 -7.10 -9.14
CA PHE A 201 -6.81 -7.08 -8.18
C PHE A 201 -7.15 -6.25 -6.94
N PHE A 202 -7.67 -5.04 -7.14
CA PHE A 202 -8.02 -4.15 -6.05
C PHE A 202 -9.36 -4.49 -5.37
N LEU A 203 -10.34 -5.01 -6.10
CA LEU A 203 -11.59 -5.53 -5.53
C LEU A 203 -11.34 -6.73 -4.60
N ASN A 204 -10.45 -7.64 -4.98
CA ASN A 204 -10.03 -8.73 -4.08
C ASN A 204 -9.28 -8.19 -2.85
N ALA A 205 -8.53 -7.08 -2.99
CA ALA A 205 -7.95 -6.39 -1.84
C ALA A 205 -9.03 -5.72 -0.95
N ILE A 206 -10.15 -5.25 -1.51
CA ILE A 206 -11.33 -4.80 -0.75
C ILE A 206 -11.94 -5.96 0.04
N VAL A 207 -12.08 -7.16 -0.54
CA VAL A 207 -12.59 -8.35 0.17
C VAL A 207 -11.76 -8.62 1.43
N LEU A 208 -10.43 -8.62 1.31
CA LEU A 208 -9.54 -8.79 2.46
C LEU A 208 -9.69 -7.67 3.50
N ALA A 209 -9.79 -6.43 3.06
CA ALA A 209 -9.95 -5.27 3.95
C ALA A 209 -11.31 -5.26 4.65
N ALA A 210 -12.39 -5.64 3.98
CA ALA A 210 -13.75 -5.74 4.54
C ALA A 210 -13.86 -6.89 5.54
N ALA A 211 -13.26 -8.05 5.27
CA ALA A 211 -13.29 -9.20 6.16
C ALA A 211 -12.50 -8.99 7.47
N THR A 212 -11.41 -8.23 7.41
CA THR A 212 -10.45 -8.11 8.52
C THR A 212 -10.35 -6.70 9.10
N GLY A 213 -10.92 -5.69 8.45
CA GLY A 213 -10.82 -4.29 8.85
C GLY A 213 -9.39 -3.78 8.91
N MET A 214 -8.43 -4.37 8.20
CA MET A 214 -7.02 -3.99 8.28
C MET A 214 -6.74 -2.58 7.74
N ARG A 215 -5.68 -1.93 8.25
CA ARG A 215 -5.24 -0.65 7.68
C ARG A 215 -4.69 -0.89 6.28
N ILE A 216 -4.82 0.09 5.38
CA ILE A 216 -4.31 0.00 3.99
C ILE A 216 -2.82 -0.34 3.91
N LYS A 217 -2.00 0.12 4.87
CA LYS A 217 -0.58 -0.21 4.97
C LYS A 217 -0.29 -1.57 5.59
N GLU A 218 -1.22 -2.11 6.38
CA GLU A 218 -1.16 -3.51 6.84
C GLU A 218 -1.49 -4.43 5.67
N LEU A 219 -2.52 -4.09 4.88
CA LEU A 219 -2.90 -4.78 3.63
C LEU A 219 -1.76 -4.82 2.63
N ALA A 220 -1.17 -3.67 2.31
CA ALA A 220 -0.04 -3.55 1.38
C ALA A 220 1.22 -4.33 1.80
N CYS A 221 1.26 -4.87 3.03
CA CYS A 221 2.38 -5.60 3.59
C CYS A 221 1.95 -6.97 4.13
N LEU A 222 0.90 -7.57 3.58
CA LEU A 222 0.56 -8.96 3.88
C LEU A 222 1.65 -9.90 3.36
N PRO A 223 2.04 -10.93 4.13
CA PRO A 223 2.90 -11.99 3.63
C PRO A 223 2.12 -12.89 2.64
N VAL A 224 2.84 -13.62 1.78
CA VAL A 224 2.24 -14.49 0.74
C VAL A 224 1.48 -15.69 1.32
N ASP A 225 1.90 -16.14 2.49
CA ASP A 225 1.31 -17.17 3.36
C ASP A 225 0.49 -16.53 4.50
N CYS A 226 -0.22 -15.43 4.21
CA CYS A 226 -0.99 -14.71 5.22
C CYS A 226 -2.18 -15.51 5.78
N LEU A 227 -2.75 -16.45 5.03
CA LEU A 227 -3.89 -17.25 5.47
C LEU A 227 -3.40 -18.49 6.22
N VAL A 228 -3.71 -18.59 7.51
CA VAL A 228 -3.18 -19.62 8.43
C VAL A 228 -4.33 -20.31 9.13
N ASP A 229 -4.25 -21.64 9.28
CA ASP A 229 -5.16 -22.42 10.13
C ASP A 229 -4.66 -22.39 11.58
N GLN A 230 -5.55 -22.02 12.50
CA GLN A 230 -5.35 -22.13 13.94
C GLN A 230 -6.48 -22.96 14.55
N ALA A 231 -6.18 -24.23 14.84
CA ALA A 231 -7.10 -25.17 15.48
C ALA A 231 -8.46 -25.27 14.77
N GLY A 232 -8.45 -25.37 13.43
CA GLY A 232 -9.66 -25.49 12.61
C GLY A 232 -10.37 -24.16 12.34
N LYS A 233 -9.72 -23.03 12.63
CA LYS A 233 -10.21 -21.68 12.31
C LYS A 233 -9.17 -20.93 11.49
N TRP A 234 -9.60 -20.38 10.36
CA TRP A 234 -8.73 -19.60 9.49
C TRP A 234 -8.59 -18.16 9.98
N VAL A 235 -7.35 -17.68 9.96
CA VAL A 235 -6.96 -16.33 10.41
C VAL A 235 -5.98 -15.70 9.41
N VAL A 236 -5.91 -14.38 9.39
CA VAL A 236 -4.94 -13.63 8.55
C VAL A 236 -3.77 -13.16 9.39
N ARG A 237 -2.58 -13.70 9.13
CA ARG A 237 -1.30 -13.24 9.66
C ARG A 237 -0.93 -11.89 9.05
N LEU A 238 -0.70 -10.89 9.90
CA LEU A 238 -0.27 -9.56 9.47
C LEU A 238 0.74 -8.92 10.43
N PHE A 239 1.42 -7.89 9.92
CA PHE A 239 2.32 -7.05 10.70
C PHE A 239 1.61 -5.74 11.07
N PRO A 240 1.35 -5.43 12.35
CA PRO A 240 0.67 -4.19 12.74
C PRO A 240 1.48 -2.92 12.40
N GLU A 241 0.79 -1.84 12.02
CA GLU A 241 1.48 -0.56 11.75
C GLU A 241 1.90 0.17 13.03
N LYS A 242 1.01 0.24 14.04
CA LYS A 242 1.24 1.03 15.28
C LYS A 242 1.99 0.25 16.37
N GLY A 243 2.83 -0.70 15.95
CA GLY A 243 3.54 -1.66 16.81
C GLY A 243 2.61 -2.72 17.41
N GLY A 244 3.15 -3.91 17.59
CA GLY A 244 2.48 -5.13 18.07
C GLY A 244 3.29 -6.34 17.58
N LEU A 245 3.35 -7.41 18.37
CA LEU A 245 3.87 -8.70 17.88
C LEU A 245 3.00 -9.16 16.69
N ILE A 246 3.56 -10.04 15.85
CA ILE A 246 2.84 -10.70 14.74
C ILE A 246 1.44 -11.04 15.22
N THR A 247 0.41 -10.50 14.55
CA THR A 247 -0.97 -10.66 15.00
C THR A 247 -1.73 -11.43 13.95
N TYR A 248 -2.33 -12.53 14.39
CA TYR A 248 -3.32 -13.25 13.63
C TYR A 248 -4.65 -12.53 13.80
N ARG A 249 -5.25 -12.13 12.68
CA ARG A 249 -6.53 -11.43 12.68
C ARG A 249 -7.66 -12.41 12.34
N PRO A 250 -8.60 -12.65 13.26
CA PRO A 250 -9.76 -13.48 12.95
C PRO A 250 -10.72 -12.72 12.02
N PHE A 251 -11.51 -13.48 11.29
CA PHE A 251 -12.62 -13.01 10.46
C PHE A 251 -13.74 -14.06 10.48
N PRO A 252 -14.99 -13.70 10.13
CA PRO A 252 -16.11 -14.64 10.10
C PRO A 252 -15.79 -15.83 9.18
N GLN A 253 -15.93 -17.06 9.69
CA GLN A 253 -15.48 -18.25 8.95
C GLN A 253 -16.34 -18.51 7.70
N ASP A 254 -17.57 -18.02 7.64
CA ASP A 254 -18.42 -18.06 6.44
C ASP A 254 -17.82 -17.23 5.29
N MET A 255 -16.96 -16.27 5.60
CA MET A 255 -16.21 -15.50 4.59
C MET A 255 -14.94 -16.22 4.12
N TYR A 256 -14.57 -17.37 4.68
CA TYR A 256 -13.37 -18.11 4.30
C TYR A 256 -13.29 -18.39 2.80
N PRO A 257 -14.35 -18.87 2.10
CA PRO A 257 -14.28 -19.07 0.65
C PRO A 257 -13.90 -17.80 -0.11
N ALA A 258 -14.49 -16.65 0.26
CA ALA A 258 -14.21 -15.36 -0.37
C ALA A 258 -12.80 -14.85 -0.05
N VAL A 259 -12.37 -14.95 1.22
CA VAL A 259 -11.01 -14.56 1.65
C VAL A 259 -9.95 -15.43 0.97
N ARG A 260 -10.16 -16.75 0.93
CA ARG A 260 -9.26 -17.69 0.26
C ARG A 260 -9.14 -17.38 -1.22
N SER A 261 -10.27 -17.23 -1.92
CA SER A 261 -10.29 -16.87 -3.34
C SER A 261 -9.55 -15.55 -3.61
N ALA A 262 -9.76 -14.54 -2.76
CA ALA A 262 -9.06 -13.25 -2.89
C ALA A 262 -7.54 -13.37 -2.68
N VAL A 263 -7.09 -14.12 -1.67
CA VAL A 263 -5.66 -14.36 -1.44
C VAL A 263 -5.05 -15.14 -2.60
N GLU A 264 -5.69 -16.20 -3.08
CA GLU A 264 -5.22 -17.02 -4.20
C GLU A 264 -5.13 -16.21 -5.50
N TYR A 265 -6.17 -15.42 -5.81
CA TYR A 265 -6.18 -14.56 -6.99
C TYR A 265 -5.03 -13.54 -6.97
N ILE A 266 -4.84 -12.84 -5.85
CA ILE A 266 -3.75 -11.86 -5.71
C ILE A 266 -2.41 -12.59 -5.80
N LYS A 267 -2.23 -13.71 -5.08
CA LYS A 267 -1.00 -14.50 -5.05
C LYS A 267 -0.57 -14.97 -6.44
N GLN A 268 -1.51 -15.42 -7.26
CA GLN A 268 -1.27 -15.83 -8.65
C GLN A 268 -0.82 -14.62 -9.50
N ASN A 269 -1.55 -13.50 -9.43
CA ASN A 269 -1.25 -12.30 -10.22
C ASN A 269 0.01 -11.54 -9.75
N THR A 270 0.55 -11.85 -8.57
CA THR A 270 1.81 -11.27 -8.06
C THR A 270 3.01 -12.22 -8.14
N ALA A 271 2.87 -13.41 -8.74
CA ALA A 271 3.93 -14.41 -8.81
C ALA A 271 5.19 -13.91 -9.56
N ASP A 272 5.02 -13.27 -10.71
CA ASP A 272 6.14 -12.72 -11.50
C ASP A 272 6.89 -11.63 -10.71
N GLY A 273 6.15 -10.75 -10.03
CA GLY A 273 6.73 -9.68 -9.22
C GLY A 273 7.62 -10.22 -8.10
N ARG A 274 7.16 -11.27 -7.40
CA ARG A 274 7.94 -11.93 -6.34
C ARG A 274 9.16 -12.67 -6.91
N SER A 275 9.01 -13.30 -8.08
CA SER A 275 10.13 -13.99 -8.76
C SER A 275 11.22 -13.00 -9.18
N ILE A 276 10.83 -11.83 -9.70
CA ILE A 276 11.77 -10.73 -10.01
C ILE A 276 12.46 -10.24 -8.73
N ALA A 277 11.72 -10.08 -7.63
CA ALA A 277 12.30 -9.67 -6.36
C ALA A 277 13.34 -10.68 -5.84
N LEU A 278 13.04 -11.98 -5.89
CA LEU A 278 13.97 -13.05 -5.52
C LEU A 278 15.23 -13.02 -6.39
N ASN A 279 15.08 -12.90 -7.71
CA ASN A 279 16.21 -12.81 -8.63
C ASN A 279 17.09 -11.59 -8.31
N LEU A 280 16.49 -10.43 -8.03
CA LEU A 280 17.22 -9.24 -7.62
C LEU A 280 17.83 -9.35 -6.21
N LYS A 281 17.35 -10.23 -5.34
CA LYS A 281 18.00 -10.48 -4.06
C LYS A 281 19.28 -11.29 -4.23
N ILE A 282 19.26 -12.28 -5.12
CA ILE A 282 20.41 -13.13 -5.45
C ILE A 282 21.41 -12.36 -6.32
N GLN A 283 20.92 -11.58 -7.28
CA GLN A 283 21.70 -10.77 -8.21
C GLN A 283 21.14 -9.34 -8.26
N PRO A 284 21.54 -8.46 -7.32
CA PRO A 284 21.01 -7.10 -7.23
C PRO A 284 21.22 -6.26 -8.48
N GLY A 285 22.32 -6.52 -9.18
CA GLY A 285 22.78 -5.69 -10.28
C GLY A 285 23.07 -4.26 -9.82
N LEU A 286 23.13 -3.35 -10.79
CA LEU A 286 23.51 -1.96 -10.56
C LEU A 286 22.31 -1.04 -10.29
N ASP A 287 22.50 -0.03 -9.43
CA ASP A 287 21.58 1.10 -9.27
C ASP A 287 21.92 2.22 -10.25
N TRP A 288 21.38 2.09 -11.46
CA TRP A 288 21.52 3.08 -12.51
C TRP A 288 20.98 4.47 -12.14
N GLN A 289 20.10 4.60 -11.15
CA GLN A 289 19.67 5.92 -10.69
C GLN A 289 20.74 6.62 -9.86
N LEU A 290 21.60 5.86 -9.19
CA LEU A 290 22.75 6.39 -8.47
C LEU A 290 23.90 6.67 -9.43
N ILE A 291 24.17 5.76 -10.37
CA ILE A 291 25.23 5.90 -11.38
C ILE A 291 25.02 7.18 -12.22
N ARG A 292 23.80 7.43 -12.70
CA ARG A 292 23.46 8.64 -13.50
C ARG A 292 23.72 9.97 -12.81
N ARG A 293 23.97 9.98 -11.50
CA ARG A 293 24.26 11.20 -10.71
C ARG A 293 25.75 11.42 -10.51
N SER A 294 26.60 10.54 -11.02
CA SER A 294 28.04 10.60 -10.86
C SER A 294 28.70 10.39 -12.21
N GLU A 295 29.30 11.45 -12.76
CA GLU A 295 30.08 11.36 -13.99
C GLU A 295 31.18 10.30 -13.89
N LYS A 296 31.88 10.25 -12.74
CA LYS A 296 32.89 9.22 -12.44
C LYS A 296 32.33 7.81 -12.60
N ALA A 297 31.12 7.55 -12.09
CA ALA A 297 30.48 6.25 -12.22
C ALA A 297 30.07 5.95 -13.67
N LEU A 298 29.51 6.92 -14.38
CA LEU A 298 29.14 6.78 -15.79
C LEU A 298 30.35 6.38 -16.64
N ARG A 299 31.47 7.10 -16.48
CA ARG A 299 32.73 6.80 -17.18
C ARG A 299 33.27 5.42 -16.80
N TYR A 300 33.25 5.06 -15.52
CA TYR A 300 33.72 3.75 -15.05
C TYR A 300 32.94 2.59 -15.66
N PHE A 301 31.60 2.61 -15.59
CA PHE A 301 30.78 1.51 -16.12
C PHE A 301 30.74 1.49 -17.66
N ALA A 302 30.94 2.63 -18.32
CA ALA A 302 31.17 2.68 -19.77
C ALA A 302 32.49 2.02 -20.16
N ALA A 303 33.58 2.29 -19.42
CA ALA A 303 34.88 1.68 -19.66
C ALA A 303 34.86 0.17 -19.40
N LYS A 304 34.19 -0.27 -18.32
CA LYS A 304 33.93 -1.69 -18.03
C LYS A 304 33.24 -2.38 -19.20
N PHE A 305 32.11 -1.80 -19.64
CA PHE A 305 31.35 -2.32 -20.77
C PHE A 305 32.19 -2.36 -22.05
N ALA A 306 32.92 -1.30 -22.37
CA ALA A 306 33.76 -1.25 -23.56
C ALA A 306 34.83 -2.35 -23.54
N SER A 307 35.48 -2.58 -22.41
CA SER A 307 36.45 -3.66 -22.23
C SER A 307 35.81 -5.04 -22.46
N GLU A 308 34.72 -5.34 -21.75
CA GLU A 308 34.02 -6.63 -21.85
C GLU A 308 33.41 -6.87 -23.24
N TRP A 309 32.92 -5.82 -23.89
CA TRP A 309 32.37 -5.87 -25.24
C TRP A 309 33.47 -6.19 -26.25
N MET A 310 34.61 -5.51 -26.18
CA MET A 310 35.73 -5.70 -27.11
C MET A 310 36.45 -7.05 -26.95
N ASP A 311 36.38 -7.66 -25.76
CA ASP A 311 36.86 -9.03 -25.57
C ASP A 311 36.03 -10.06 -26.35
N LYS A 312 34.74 -9.77 -26.58
CA LYS A 312 33.82 -10.65 -27.30
C LYS A 312 33.66 -10.26 -28.78
N MET A 313 33.73 -8.97 -29.08
CA MET A 313 33.38 -8.38 -30.36
C MET A 313 34.52 -7.49 -30.87
N SER A 314 35.31 -8.01 -31.82
CA SER A 314 36.36 -7.23 -32.47
C SER A 314 35.85 -6.50 -33.70
N LEU A 315 36.25 -5.25 -33.88
CA LEU A 315 36.08 -4.46 -35.09
C LEU A 315 36.82 -5.12 -36.27
N PHE A 316 37.96 -5.76 -36.04
CA PHE A 316 38.74 -6.44 -37.07
C PHE A 316 38.23 -7.87 -37.25
N THR A 317 37.53 -8.08 -38.37
CA THR A 317 36.88 -9.32 -38.73
C THR A 317 37.56 -9.93 -39.98
N PRO A 318 38.68 -10.67 -39.84
CA PRO A 318 39.49 -11.10 -40.99
C PRO A 318 38.76 -12.06 -41.94
N ASN A 319 37.74 -12.75 -41.43
CA ASN A 319 36.98 -13.77 -42.15
C ASN A 319 35.68 -13.23 -42.78
N GLY A 320 35.41 -11.93 -42.70
CA GLY A 320 34.26 -11.33 -43.39
C GLY A 320 34.02 -9.89 -43.01
N VAL A 321 33.41 -9.12 -43.92
CA VAL A 321 33.10 -7.69 -43.71
C VAL A 321 31.60 -7.52 -43.56
N TYR A 322 31.18 -6.64 -42.65
CA TYR A 322 29.77 -6.32 -42.48
C TYR A 322 29.20 -5.62 -43.71
N PHE A 323 28.25 -6.27 -44.37
CA PHE A 323 27.53 -5.75 -45.53
C PHE A 323 26.16 -5.20 -45.11
N ARG A 324 26.11 -3.87 -45.00
CA ARG A 324 24.95 -3.13 -44.48
C ARG A 324 23.64 -3.41 -45.23
N THR A 325 23.68 -3.56 -46.55
CA THR A 325 22.45 -3.70 -47.37
C THR A 325 21.67 -4.97 -47.02
N SER A 326 22.36 -6.05 -46.65
CA SER A 326 21.75 -7.33 -46.29
C SER A 326 21.92 -7.69 -44.81
N ASP A 327 22.37 -6.74 -43.99
CA ASP A 327 22.57 -6.89 -42.53
C ASP A 327 23.33 -8.18 -42.11
N GLN A 328 24.41 -8.51 -42.80
CA GLN A 328 25.18 -9.74 -42.53
C GLN A 328 26.68 -9.55 -42.75
N PHE A 329 27.51 -10.41 -42.14
CA PHE A 329 28.93 -10.50 -42.46
C PHE A 329 29.14 -11.36 -43.71
N VAL A 330 29.96 -10.87 -44.64
CA VAL A 330 30.24 -11.52 -45.91
C VAL A 330 31.73 -11.78 -46.06
N ASP A 331 32.11 -13.04 -46.23
CA ASP A 331 33.45 -13.44 -46.69
C ASP A 331 33.57 -13.17 -48.20
N ALA A 332 33.77 -11.91 -48.57
CA ALA A 332 33.81 -11.47 -49.96
C ALA A 332 34.98 -12.09 -50.74
N ILE A 333 36.14 -12.29 -50.09
CA ILE A 333 37.30 -12.95 -50.68
C ILE A 333 37.00 -14.43 -50.95
N GLY A 334 36.57 -15.18 -49.94
CA GLY A 334 36.29 -16.60 -50.10
C GLY A 334 35.07 -16.89 -50.98
N LEU A 335 34.05 -16.02 -50.98
CA LEU A 335 32.92 -16.12 -51.89
C LEU A 335 33.32 -15.86 -53.34
N THR A 336 34.18 -14.88 -53.59
CA THR A 336 34.70 -14.59 -54.94
C THR A 336 35.62 -15.70 -55.45
N ALA A 337 36.45 -16.28 -54.58
CA ALA A 337 37.26 -17.44 -54.93
C ALA A 337 36.39 -18.65 -55.34
N ARG A 338 35.25 -18.87 -54.66
CA ARG A 338 34.32 -19.97 -54.97
C ARG A 338 33.51 -19.74 -56.25
N LEU A 339 33.06 -18.51 -56.51
CA LEU A 339 32.23 -18.16 -57.66
C LEU A 339 33.04 -17.76 -58.92
N GLY A 340 34.37 -17.66 -58.79
CA GLY A 340 35.31 -17.43 -59.90
C GLY A 340 35.50 -15.98 -60.31
N SER A 341 34.54 -15.08 -60.05
CA SER A 341 34.69 -13.65 -60.34
C SER A 341 33.86 -12.75 -59.42
N ALA A 342 34.30 -11.49 -59.26
CA ALA A 342 33.54 -10.50 -58.48
C ALA A 342 32.19 -10.10 -59.13
N ALA A 343 32.01 -10.34 -60.44
CA ALA A 343 30.74 -10.11 -61.13
C ALA A 343 29.70 -11.17 -60.76
N GLU A 344 30.09 -12.45 -60.71
CA GLU A 344 29.22 -13.54 -60.24
C GLU A 344 28.91 -13.40 -58.74
N THR A 345 29.88 -13.00 -57.93
CA THR A 345 29.64 -12.65 -56.51
C THR A 345 28.63 -11.51 -56.36
N ALA A 346 28.70 -10.49 -57.23
CA ALA A 346 27.77 -9.37 -57.18
C ALA A 346 26.33 -9.82 -57.50
N LYS A 347 26.17 -10.69 -58.51
CA LYS A 347 24.89 -11.31 -58.86
C LYS A 347 24.35 -12.16 -57.72
N TYR A 348 25.19 -12.97 -57.07
CA TYR A 348 24.81 -13.81 -55.93
C TYR A 348 24.36 -12.98 -54.72
N LEU A 349 25.08 -11.91 -54.39
CA LEU A 349 24.75 -11.02 -53.28
C LEU A 349 23.65 -9.99 -53.60
N GLY A 350 23.12 -9.97 -54.83
CA GLY A 350 22.13 -8.99 -55.28
C GLY A 350 22.64 -7.54 -55.23
N THR A 351 23.92 -7.32 -55.56
CA THR A 351 24.59 -6.01 -55.46
C THR A 351 25.39 -5.68 -56.72
N SER A 352 26.11 -4.56 -56.73
CA SER A 352 26.95 -4.17 -57.87
C SER A 352 28.38 -4.71 -57.74
N PHE A 353 29.03 -4.91 -58.89
CA PHE A 353 30.46 -5.25 -58.98
C PHE A 353 31.35 -4.31 -58.15
N ARG A 354 31.05 -3.01 -58.16
CA ARG A 354 31.78 -2.00 -57.36
C ARG A 354 31.68 -2.28 -55.86
N VAL A 355 30.50 -2.65 -55.36
CA VAL A 355 30.28 -2.98 -53.95
C VAL A 355 31.06 -4.23 -53.55
N VAL A 356 31.10 -5.27 -54.39
CA VAL A 356 31.90 -6.47 -54.12
C VAL A 356 33.39 -6.14 -54.06
N ARG A 357 33.91 -5.34 -55.01
CA ARG A 357 35.31 -4.88 -54.96
C ARG A 357 35.63 -4.11 -53.69
N LYS A 358 34.70 -3.26 -53.24
CA LYS A 358 34.82 -2.55 -51.95
C LYS A 358 34.87 -3.53 -50.78
N LEU A 359 33.98 -4.52 -50.73
CA LEU A 359 33.96 -5.52 -49.67
C LEU A 359 35.26 -6.35 -49.63
N ILE A 360 35.80 -6.74 -50.79
CA ILE A 360 37.09 -7.43 -50.89
C ILE A 360 38.21 -6.55 -50.32
N ALA A 361 38.32 -5.29 -50.78
CA ALA A 361 39.35 -4.36 -50.30
C ALA A 361 39.24 -4.15 -48.77
N CYS A 362 38.04 -3.91 -48.25
CA CYS A 362 37.82 -3.80 -46.82
C CYS A 362 38.22 -5.09 -46.07
N GLN A 363 37.95 -6.28 -46.63
CA GLN A 363 38.31 -7.56 -46.00
C GLN A 363 39.83 -7.78 -45.98
N GLU A 364 40.53 -7.41 -47.04
CA GLU A 364 42.00 -7.40 -47.08
C GLU A 364 42.58 -6.47 -46.01
N GLY A 365 41.94 -5.31 -45.82
CA GLY A 365 42.24 -4.41 -44.70
C GLY A 365 42.04 -5.10 -43.35
N MET A 366 40.89 -5.75 -43.11
CA MET A 366 40.61 -6.44 -41.85
C MET A 366 41.65 -7.53 -41.54
N LYS A 367 42.12 -8.27 -42.55
CA LYS A 367 43.21 -9.27 -42.40
C LYS A 367 44.53 -8.66 -41.93
N LYS A 368 44.74 -7.37 -42.19
CA LYS A 368 45.92 -6.59 -41.78
C LYS A 368 45.67 -5.76 -40.51
N ASN A 369 44.53 -5.96 -39.83
CA ASN A 369 44.07 -5.11 -38.73
C ASN A 369 43.95 -3.63 -39.11
N GLN A 370 43.48 -3.36 -40.33
CA GLN A 370 43.26 -2.01 -40.86
C GLN A 370 41.79 -1.85 -41.27
N TYR A 371 41.10 -0.88 -40.67
CA TYR A 371 39.73 -0.58 -41.07
C TYR A 371 39.76 0.38 -42.26
N LEU A 372 39.45 -0.12 -43.46
CA LEU A 372 39.48 0.71 -44.67
C LEU A 372 38.13 1.35 -44.97
N TYR A 373 38.17 2.61 -45.42
CA TYR A 373 37.01 3.31 -45.96
C TYR A 373 37.30 3.89 -47.35
N GLU A 374 36.27 4.00 -48.17
CA GLU A 374 36.35 4.53 -49.53
C GLU A 374 36.13 6.06 -49.53
N GLN A 375 37.02 6.78 -50.21
CA GLN A 375 36.91 8.20 -50.55
C GLN A 375 36.38 8.39 -51.99
N PRO A 376 36.06 9.62 -52.42
CA PRO A 376 35.73 9.89 -53.82
C PRO A 376 36.74 9.28 -54.79
N PHE A 377 36.26 8.90 -55.98
CA PHE A 377 37.06 8.25 -57.03
C PHE A 377 37.59 6.83 -56.69
N GLY A 378 37.11 6.19 -55.62
CA GLY A 378 37.40 4.78 -55.35
C GLY A 378 38.75 4.53 -54.66
N VAL A 379 39.32 5.55 -54.03
CA VAL A 379 40.55 5.45 -53.24
C VAL A 379 40.22 4.95 -51.84
N PHE A 380 41.00 4.01 -51.32
CA PHE A 380 40.82 3.45 -49.99
C PHE A 380 41.86 4.02 -49.01
N HIS A 381 41.39 4.49 -47.87
CA HIS A 381 42.24 4.98 -46.78
C HIS A 381 42.01 4.16 -45.52
N VAL A 382 43.07 4.02 -44.72
CA VAL A 382 42.97 3.50 -43.36
C VAL A 382 42.24 4.53 -42.52
N LEU A 383 41.26 4.06 -41.75
CA LEU A 383 40.61 4.87 -40.73
C LEU A 383 41.55 4.99 -39.54
N ASP A 384 41.74 6.21 -39.04
CA ASP A 384 42.51 6.51 -37.83
C ASP A 384 41.85 7.65 -37.04
N SER A 385 42.45 8.03 -35.91
CA SER A 385 41.97 9.11 -35.04
C SER A 385 42.01 10.52 -35.66
N ASN A 386 42.74 10.72 -36.75
CA ASN A 386 42.87 12.02 -37.43
C ASN A 386 41.75 12.28 -38.44
N VAL A 387 40.95 11.27 -38.80
CA VAL A 387 39.82 11.41 -39.72
C VAL A 387 38.65 12.11 -39.02
N SER A 388 38.36 13.36 -39.38
CA SER A 388 37.36 14.20 -38.69
C SER A 388 35.95 13.59 -38.60
N ASN A 389 35.56 12.75 -39.55
CA ASN A 389 34.27 12.07 -39.60
C ASN A 389 34.37 10.54 -39.39
N TRP A 390 35.30 10.10 -38.54
CA TRP A 390 35.53 8.68 -38.32
C TRP A 390 34.30 7.97 -37.74
N LYS A 391 33.53 8.65 -36.88
CA LYS A 391 32.33 8.09 -36.22
C LYS A 391 31.27 7.70 -37.23
N GLU A 392 30.95 8.59 -38.17
CA GLU A 392 29.95 8.35 -39.21
C GLU A 392 30.33 7.16 -40.11
N ARG A 393 31.63 6.91 -40.27
CA ARG A 393 32.16 5.84 -41.13
C ARG A 393 32.09 4.46 -40.52
N ILE A 394 31.88 4.34 -39.20
CA ILE A 394 31.86 3.05 -38.50
C ILE A 394 30.62 2.84 -37.64
N ALA A 395 29.79 3.87 -37.43
CA ALA A 395 28.60 3.78 -36.59
C ALA A 395 27.62 2.66 -36.98
N PHE A 396 27.67 2.20 -38.23
CA PHE A 396 26.84 1.09 -38.72
C PHE A 396 27.43 -0.30 -38.45
N HIS A 397 28.70 -0.40 -38.05
CA HIS A 397 29.34 -1.69 -37.82
C HIS A 397 28.83 -2.31 -36.50
N PRO A 398 28.29 -3.54 -36.50
CA PRO A 398 27.57 -4.09 -35.34
C PRO A 398 28.47 -4.34 -34.12
N HIS A 399 29.78 -4.53 -34.33
CA HIS A 399 30.74 -4.74 -33.24
C HIS A 399 31.22 -3.43 -32.59
N VAL A 400 30.83 -2.25 -33.09
CA VAL A 400 31.18 -0.98 -32.43
C VAL A 400 30.43 -0.89 -31.09
N PRO A 401 31.11 -0.69 -29.95
CA PRO A 401 30.43 -0.43 -28.68
C PRO A 401 29.70 0.90 -28.78
N THR A 402 28.38 0.84 -28.83
CA THR A 402 27.51 2.01 -28.83
C THR A 402 26.79 2.13 -27.50
N VAL A 403 26.25 3.31 -27.22
CA VAL A 403 25.38 3.52 -26.05
C VAL A 403 24.19 2.55 -26.08
N LYS A 404 23.63 2.27 -27.27
CA LYS A 404 22.54 1.29 -27.45
C LYS A 404 22.96 -0.13 -27.01
N ASN A 405 24.18 -0.55 -27.36
CA ASN A 405 24.70 -1.85 -26.96
C ASN A 405 24.95 -1.92 -25.45
N MET A 406 25.44 -0.82 -24.86
CA MET A 406 25.61 -0.69 -23.41
C MET A 406 24.26 -0.74 -22.67
N GLU A 407 23.26 -0.03 -23.17
CA GLU A 407 21.89 -0.03 -22.65
C GLU A 407 21.27 -1.43 -22.67
N ALA A 408 21.49 -2.17 -23.76
CA ALA A 408 21.07 -3.57 -23.87
C ALA A 408 21.82 -4.48 -22.88
N HIS A 409 23.15 -4.35 -22.80
CA HIS A 409 24.00 -5.15 -21.91
C HIS A 409 23.62 -5.00 -20.43
N TYR A 410 23.36 -3.78 -19.97
CA TYR A 410 22.99 -3.51 -18.59
C TYR A 410 21.47 -3.47 -18.34
N GLU A 411 20.67 -3.80 -19.35
CA GLU A 411 19.20 -3.75 -19.34
C GLU A 411 18.63 -2.42 -18.78
N THR A 412 19.23 -1.30 -19.20
CA THR A 412 18.94 0.05 -18.69
C THR A 412 18.81 1.02 -19.85
N ALA A 413 17.99 2.07 -19.70
CA ALA A 413 17.93 3.15 -20.69
C ALA A 413 18.57 4.41 -20.11
N LEU A 414 19.62 4.94 -20.73
CA LEU A 414 20.19 6.22 -20.35
C LEU A 414 19.28 7.32 -20.91
N ASN A 415 18.97 8.32 -20.09
CA ASN A 415 18.14 9.44 -20.55
C ASN A 415 18.92 10.24 -21.61
N ASP A 416 18.22 10.93 -22.49
CA ASP A 416 18.80 11.78 -23.56
C ASP A 416 19.38 13.11 -23.06
N TYR A 417 19.83 13.15 -21.79
CA TYR A 417 20.47 14.33 -21.24
C TYR A 417 21.98 14.30 -21.50
N ASP A 418 22.52 15.39 -22.04
CA ASP A 418 23.93 15.53 -22.40
C ASP A 418 24.88 15.20 -21.25
N HIS A 419 24.59 15.70 -20.05
CA HIS A 419 25.41 15.43 -18.84
C HIS A 419 25.44 13.94 -18.43
N ILE A 420 24.59 13.09 -19.01
CA ILE A 420 24.60 11.63 -18.81
C ILE A 420 25.25 10.95 -20.01
N ARG A 421 24.85 11.32 -21.24
CA ARG A 421 25.30 10.62 -22.46
C ARG A 421 26.70 11.01 -22.90
N MET A 422 27.10 12.28 -22.77
CA MET A 422 28.42 12.73 -23.21
C MET A 422 29.57 11.99 -22.51
N PRO A 423 29.59 11.86 -21.16
CA PRO A 423 30.67 11.13 -20.49
C PRO A 423 30.76 9.66 -20.90
N VAL A 424 29.62 9.04 -21.20
CA VAL A 424 29.56 7.67 -21.70
C VAL A 424 30.10 7.60 -23.12
N MET A 425 29.60 8.46 -24.02
CA MET A 425 30.00 8.49 -25.42
C MET A 425 31.50 8.75 -25.57
N GLU A 426 32.07 9.70 -24.83
CA GLU A 426 33.51 9.98 -24.84
C GLU A 426 34.35 8.75 -24.52
N VAL A 427 33.95 7.97 -23.51
CA VAL A 427 34.66 6.74 -23.13
C VAL A 427 34.51 5.64 -24.18
N LEU A 428 33.31 5.48 -24.76
CA LEU A 428 33.10 4.51 -25.83
C LEU A 428 33.88 4.90 -27.10
N ASP A 429 33.89 6.18 -27.44
CA ASP A 429 34.61 6.73 -28.58
C ASP A 429 36.12 6.55 -28.42
N GLU A 430 36.67 6.84 -27.24
CA GLU A 430 38.09 6.60 -26.93
C GLU A 430 38.43 5.11 -27.07
N ALA A 431 37.57 4.21 -26.59
CA ALA A 431 37.79 2.77 -26.72
C ALA A 431 37.82 2.34 -28.20
N VAL A 432 36.93 2.87 -29.03
CA VAL A 432 36.89 2.57 -30.48
C VAL A 432 38.15 3.09 -31.18
N ILE A 433 38.58 4.31 -30.87
CA ILE A 433 39.82 4.88 -31.39
C ILE A 433 41.01 3.98 -31.04
N ARG A 434 41.15 3.56 -29.77
CA ARG A 434 42.23 2.66 -29.37
C ARG A 434 42.22 1.37 -30.17
N GLN A 435 41.03 0.80 -30.41
CA GLN A 435 40.92 -0.40 -31.21
C GLN A 435 41.35 -0.18 -32.67
N ILE A 436 40.95 0.95 -33.28
CA ILE A 436 41.40 1.33 -34.63
C ILE A 436 42.93 1.45 -34.69
N GLU A 437 43.55 1.98 -33.63
CA GLU A 437 45.00 2.13 -33.48
C GLU A 437 45.72 0.81 -33.11
N GLY A 438 44.99 -0.32 -33.04
CA GLY A 438 45.56 -1.63 -32.73
C GLY A 438 45.83 -1.89 -31.24
N ALA A 439 45.34 -1.01 -30.36
CA ALA A 439 45.41 -1.15 -28.91
C ALA A 439 44.06 -1.57 -28.31
N ARG A 440 44.07 -2.01 -27.04
CA ARG A 440 42.84 -2.24 -26.27
C ARG A 440 42.69 -1.18 -25.18
N PRO A 441 41.46 -0.81 -24.80
CA PRO A 441 41.25 0.00 -23.60
C PRO A 441 41.77 -0.75 -22.37
N VAL A 442 42.62 -0.11 -21.58
CA VAL A 442 43.07 -0.65 -20.29
C VAL A 442 41.99 -0.34 -19.27
N PHE A 443 41.28 -1.36 -18.80
CA PHE A 443 40.31 -1.23 -17.73
C PHE A 443 40.79 -2.01 -16.50
N LYS A 444 40.71 -1.39 -15.33
CA LYS A 444 41.02 -2.02 -14.05
C LYS A 444 39.75 -2.05 -13.21
N GLU A 445 39.32 -3.26 -12.87
CA GLU A 445 38.21 -3.46 -11.96
C GLU A 445 38.52 -2.90 -10.57
N ASP A 446 37.52 -2.23 -9.99
CA ASP A 446 37.49 -1.76 -8.62
C ASP A 446 36.22 -2.30 -7.94
N PRO A 447 36.29 -3.51 -7.34
CA PRO A 447 35.15 -4.13 -6.69
C PRO A 447 34.58 -3.30 -5.54
N LEU A 448 35.41 -2.50 -4.84
CA LEU A 448 34.94 -1.63 -3.76
C LEU A 448 34.13 -0.46 -4.31
N PHE A 449 34.57 0.14 -5.41
CA PHE A 449 33.81 1.18 -6.11
C PHE A 449 32.50 0.63 -6.66
N GLU A 450 32.52 -0.53 -7.31
CA GLU A 450 31.31 -1.17 -7.85
C GLU A 450 30.27 -1.46 -6.76
N LYS A 451 30.72 -1.96 -5.60
CA LYS A 451 29.86 -2.22 -4.44
C LYS A 451 29.11 -0.99 -3.95
N THR A 452 29.63 0.23 -4.18
CA THR A 452 28.90 1.46 -3.81
C THR A 452 27.67 1.73 -4.68
N TYR A 453 27.62 1.15 -5.88
CA TYR A 453 26.52 1.27 -6.85
C TYR A 453 25.65 0.01 -6.95
N GLU A 454 25.90 -0.99 -6.10
CA GLU A 454 25.04 -2.16 -5.99
C GLU A 454 23.62 -1.75 -5.59
N ARG A 455 22.62 -2.34 -6.26
CA ARG A 455 21.21 -2.08 -5.96
C ARG A 455 20.87 -2.57 -4.56
N LYS A 456 20.43 -1.66 -3.70
CA LYS A 456 19.95 -2.03 -2.36
C LYS A 456 18.44 -2.24 -2.37
N LEU A 457 18.01 -3.48 -2.21
CA LEU A 457 16.59 -3.80 -1.99
C LEU A 457 16.17 -3.33 -0.58
N GLN A 458 14.97 -2.79 -0.49
CA GLN A 458 14.38 -2.43 0.80
C GLN A 458 13.44 -3.54 1.24
N PRO A 459 13.48 -3.93 2.53
CA PRO A 459 12.51 -4.86 3.08
C PRO A 459 11.11 -4.22 3.07
N VAL A 460 10.08 -5.04 2.94
CA VAL A 460 8.68 -4.56 2.99
C VAL A 460 8.32 -4.16 4.42
N VAL A 461 8.77 -4.96 5.40
CA VAL A 461 8.61 -4.67 6.83
C VAL A 461 9.92 -4.96 7.56
N ARG A 462 10.37 -4.02 8.38
CA ARG A 462 11.49 -4.20 9.30
C ARG A 462 11.21 -3.61 10.68
N THR A 463 11.96 -4.08 11.66
CA THR A 463 12.14 -3.45 12.97
C THR A 463 13.50 -2.75 13.02
N ALA A 464 13.82 -2.15 14.17
CA ALA A 464 15.16 -1.59 14.40
C ALA A 464 16.29 -2.64 14.33
N ASN A 465 15.98 -3.91 14.63
CA ASN A 465 16.99 -4.95 14.82
C ASN A 465 16.91 -6.10 13.82
N SER A 466 15.84 -6.18 13.02
CA SER A 466 15.60 -7.31 12.12
C SER A 466 14.67 -6.94 10.95
N VAL A 467 14.84 -7.66 9.84
CA VAL A 467 13.85 -7.69 8.76
C VAL A 467 12.74 -8.67 9.14
N LEU A 468 11.49 -8.29 8.92
CA LEU A 468 10.30 -9.12 9.21
C LEU A 468 9.62 -9.67 7.96
N LEU A 469 9.70 -8.93 6.85
CA LEU A 469 9.10 -9.33 5.58
C LEU A 469 9.95 -8.80 4.43
N GLU A 470 10.49 -9.72 3.65
CA GLU A 470 11.19 -9.42 2.41
C GLU A 470 10.20 -9.28 1.24
N PRO A 471 10.59 -8.60 0.15
CA PRO A 471 9.73 -8.42 -1.01
C PRO A 471 9.25 -9.75 -1.63
N GLU A 472 10.12 -10.72 -1.84
CA GLU A 472 9.77 -12.03 -2.41
C GLU A 472 8.73 -12.81 -1.58
N ASP A 473 8.63 -12.52 -0.28
CA ASP A 473 7.68 -13.15 0.64
C ASP A 473 6.39 -12.32 0.82
N ALA A 474 6.29 -11.14 0.22
CA ALA A 474 5.14 -10.25 0.36
C ALA A 474 4.09 -10.46 -0.75
N LEU A 475 2.81 -10.48 -0.37
CA LEU A 475 1.69 -10.74 -1.26
C LEU A 475 1.51 -9.67 -2.36
N PHE A 476 1.82 -8.41 -2.03
CA PHE A 476 1.58 -7.23 -2.87
C PHE A 476 2.84 -6.73 -3.58
N ILE A 477 3.62 -7.64 -4.15
CA ILE A 477 4.75 -7.31 -5.03
C ILE A 477 4.39 -7.62 -6.47
N ILE A 478 4.46 -6.63 -7.34
CA ILE A 478 4.11 -6.76 -8.77
C ILE A 478 5.30 -6.37 -9.64
N PRO A 479 5.35 -6.83 -10.91
CA PRO A 479 6.24 -6.24 -11.90
C PRO A 479 5.98 -4.73 -12.00
N ARG A 480 7.03 -3.95 -12.25
CA ARG A 480 6.88 -2.49 -12.38
C ARG A 480 5.96 -2.18 -13.56
N TYR A 481 5.00 -1.28 -13.33
CA TYR A 481 3.94 -0.90 -14.28
C TYR A 481 2.88 -1.98 -14.57
N PHE A 482 2.87 -3.11 -13.87
CA PHE A 482 1.88 -4.18 -14.08
C PHE A 482 0.42 -3.72 -13.97
N LEU A 483 0.12 -2.80 -13.04
CA LEU A 483 -1.22 -2.23 -12.87
C LEU A 483 -1.43 -0.92 -13.65
N SER A 484 -0.54 -0.57 -14.57
CA SER A 484 -0.66 0.63 -15.41
C SER A 484 -1.48 0.36 -16.66
N THR A 485 -2.28 1.33 -17.07
CA THR A 485 -3.02 1.33 -18.35
C THR A 485 -2.20 1.88 -19.52
N HIS A 486 -1.08 2.56 -19.26
CA HIS A 486 -0.30 3.28 -20.28
C HIS A 486 1.08 2.68 -20.52
N MET A 487 1.60 1.91 -19.58
CA MET A 487 2.97 1.40 -19.60
C MET A 487 2.97 -0.12 -19.55
N ARG A 488 3.83 -0.75 -20.35
CA ARG A 488 4.05 -2.20 -20.30
C ARG A 488 4.78 -2.60 -19.02
N ALA A 489 4.39 -3.73 -18.45
CA ALA A 489 5.06 -4.33 -17.31
C ALA A 489 6.54 -4.60 -17.63
N ARG A 490 7.43 -4.35 -16.68
CA ARG A 490 8.87 -4.64 -16.82
C ARG A 490 9.19 -6.01 -16.24
N SER A 491 9.89 -6.84 -17.01
CA SER A 491 10.28 -8.21 -16.63
C SER A 491 11.46 -8.29 -15.65
N ASN A 492 12.20 -7.20 -15.43
CA ASN A 492 13.41 -7.17 -14.60
C ASN A 492 13.33 -6.17 -13.42
N GLN A 493 12.15 -5.59 -13.17
CA GLN A 493 11.92 -4.65 -12.08
C GLN A 493 10.61 -4.97 -11.38
N TYR A 494 10.61 -4.99 -10.05
CA TYR A 494 9.40 -5.09 -9.23
C TYR A 494 9.05 -3.74 -8.59
N THR A 495 7.83 -3.66 -8.07
CA THR A 495 7.38 -2.59 -7.17
C THR A 495 6.46 -3.17 -6.10
N THR A 496 6.54 -2.64 -4.88
CA THR A 496 5.53 -2.88 -3.84
C THR A 496 4.28 -2.05 -4.17
N VAL A 497 3.09 -2.64 -4.06
CA VAL A 497 1.84 -1.89 -4.21
C VAL A 497 1.70 -0.94 -3.02
N SER A 498 1.75 0.36 -3.28
CA SER A 498 1.71 1.38 -2.22
C SER A 498 0.29 1.71 -1.79
N SER A 499 0.11 2.23 -0.57
CA SER A 499 -1.18 2.78 -0.11
C SER A 499 -1.73 3.86 -1.06
N GLY A 500 -0.85 4.61 -1.73
CA GLY A 500 -1.25 5.59 -2.74
C GLY A 500 -1.90 4.96 -3.96
N MET A 501 -1.44 3.78 -4.41
CA MET A 501 -2.03 3.09 -5.56
C MET A 501 -3.45 2.60 -5.25
N PHE A 502 -3.66 2.04 -4.07
CA PHE A 502 -4.99 1.67 -3.57
C PHE A 502 -5.93 2.89 -3.53
N SER A 503 -5.48 4.02 -2.97
CA SER A 503 -6.30 5.24 -2.87
C SER A 503 -6.61 5.85 -4.23
N VAL A 504 -5.64 5.91 -5.14
CA VAL A 504 -5.82 6.46 -6.49
C VAL A 504 -6.80 5.60 -7.29
N TRP A 505 -6.64 4.28 -7.26
CA TRP A 505 -7.57 3.37 -7.94
C TRP A 505 -9.01 3.55 -7.43
N LEU A 506 -9.22 3.60 -6.11
CA LEU A 506 -10.55 3.77 -5.54
C LEU A 506 -11.16 5.12 -5.92
N PHE A 507 -10.36 6.19 -5.90
CA PHE A 507 -10.79 7.50 -6.35
C PHE A 507 -11.23 7.48 -7.82
N ASP A 508 -10.45 6.83 -8.70
CA ASP A 508 -10.78 6.69 -10.12
C ASP A 508 -12.08 5.90 -10.35
N CYS A 509 -12.36 4.89 -9.51
CA CYS A 509 -13.61 4.11 -9.59
C CYS A 509 -14.86 4.97 -9.32
N SER A 510 -14.72 6.07 -8.58
CA SER A 510 -15.84 6.93 -8.16
C SER A 510 -16.07 8.17 -9.04
N LYS A 511 -15.30 8.34 -10.12
CA LYS A 511 -15.46 9.45 -11.08
C LYS A 511 -16.67 9.22 -11.99
N SER A 512 -17.28 10.30 -12.49
CA SER A 512 -18.32 10.23 -13.52
C SER A 512 -17.72 9.82 -14.88
N GLY A 513 -18.49 9.09 -15.70
CA GLY A 513 -18.06 8.53 -16.99
C GLY A 513 -17.79 7.02 -16.94
N ASN A 514 -16.92 6.49 -17.81
CA ASN A 514 -16.54 5.08 -17.92
C ASN A 514 -15.69 4.57 -16.72
N SER A 515 -16.14 4.82 -15.48
CA SER A 515 -15.53 4.31 -14.27
C SER A 515 -16.14 2.98 -13.86
N LEU A 516 -15.38 2.16 -13.13
CA LEU A 516 -15.82 0.85 -12.68
C LEU A 516 -17.17 0.88 -11.94
N PHE A 517 -17.38 1.84 -11.04
CA PHE A 517 -18.62 1.92 -10.27
C PHE A 517 -19.80 2.41 -11.10
N PHE A 518 -19.56 3.32 -12.05
CA PHE A 518 -20.59 3.79 -12.98
C PHE A 518 -21.03 2.67 -13.93
N GLU A 519 -20.08 2.00 -14.60
CA GLU A 519 -20.35 0.91 -15.55
C GLU A 519 -21.07 -0.28 -14.91
N ASN A 520 -20.89 -0.48 -13.61
CA ASN A 520 -21.46 -1.60 -12.86
C ASN A 520 -22.63 -1.21 -11.94
N ASN A 521 -23.12 0.04 -12.06
CA ASN A 521 -24.21 0.59 -11.25
C ASN A 521 -24.03 0.37 -9.74
N VAL A 522 -22.83 0.66 -9.23
CA VAL A 522 -22.53 0.58 -7.79
C VAL A 522 -22.97 1.88 -7.13
N VAL A 523 -24.24 1.91 -6.73
CA VAL A 523 -24.89 3.07 -6.11
C VAL A 523 -25.02 2.90 -4.60
N ASP A 524 -24.97 4.02 -3.87
CA ASP A 524 -25.38 4.06 -2.47
C ASP A 524 -26.92 4.08 -2.42
N PRO A 525 -27.59 3.07 -1.82
CA PRO A 525 -29.05 3.02 -1.78
C PRO A 525 -29.68 4.20 -1.03
N LYS A 526 -28.93 4.88 -0.15
CA LYS A 526 -29.44 6.02 0.62
C LYS A 526 -29.57 7.28 -0.24
N THR A 527 -28.68 7.46 -1.20
CA THR A 527 -28.62 8.69 -2.02
C THR A 527 -29.03 8.45 -3.46
N GLY A 528 -28.98 7.20 -3.94
CA GLY A 528 -29.16 6.85 -5.36
C GLY A 528 -27.98 7.25 -6.25
N GLU A 529 -26.91 7.83 -5.69
CA GLU A 529 -25.73 8.26 -6.44
C GLU A 529 -24.66 7.15 -6.49
N ILE A 530 -23.72 7.26 -7.43
CA ILE A 530 -22.53 6.42 -7.47
C ILE A 530 -21.77 6.51 -6.15
N VAL A 531 -21.41 5.35 -5.61
CA VAL A 531 -20.78 5.26 -4.29
C VAL A 531 -19.44 6.01 -4.25
N LYS A 532 -19.23 6.76 -3.16
CA LYS A 532 -17.97 7.45 -2.87
C LYS A 532 -17.52 7.09 -1.47
N PHE A 533 -16.40 6.39 -1.37
CA PHE A 533 -15.83 5.99 -0.09
C PHE A 533 -14.30 5.93 -0.14
N THR A 534 -13.70 5.82 1.03
CA THR A 534 -12.26 5.67 1.25
C THR A 534 -11.97 4.28 1.82
N TRP A 535 -10.73 3.81 1.69
CA TRP A 535 -10.28 2.56 2.32
C TRP A 535 -10.49 2.50 3.83
N HIS A 536 -10.61 3.65 4.48
CA HIS A 536 -10.88 3.74 5.92
C HIS A 536 -12.34 3.42 6.25
N ASP A 537 -13.27 3.67 5.32
CA ASP A 537 -14.71 3.45 5.50
C ASP A 537 -15.07 1.96 5.60
N LEU A 538 -14.31 1.08 4.94
CA LEU A 538 -14.42 -0.38 5.12
C LEU A 538 -14.23 -0.79 6.59
N ARG A 539 -13.33 -0.12 7.29
CA ARG A 539 -13.08 -0.36 8.71
C ARG A 539 -14.15 0.27 9.60
N HIS A 540 -14.73 1.41 9.21
CA HIS A 540 -15.90 1.97 9.90
C HIS A 540 -17.11 1.04 9.81
N TRP A 541 -17.37 0.51 8.61
CA TRP A 541 -18.41 -0.47 8.36
C TRP A 541 -18.21 -1.70 9.25
N LEU A 542 -17.06 -2.38 9.17
CA LEU A 542 -16.83 -3.60 9.95
C LEU A 542 -16.88 -3.36 11.47
N ASP A 543 -16.32 -2.24 11.96
CA ASP A 543 -16.38 -1.88 13.39
C ASP A 543 -17.83 -1.74 13.87
N THR A 544 -18.67 -1.10 13.04
CA THR A 544 -20.08 -0.85 13.34
C THR A 544 -20.87 -2.15 13.25
N THR A 545 -20.65 -2.97 12.22
CA THR A 545 -21.29 -4.29 12.07
C THR A 545 -20.98 -5.20 13.25
N TYR A 546 -19.74 -5.26 13.73
CA TYR A 546 -19.41 -6.05 14.92
C TYR A 546 -20.14 -5.57 16.18
N LYS A 547 -20.26 -4.25 16.37
CA LYS A 547 -20.96 -3.67 17.52
C LYS A 547 -22.47 -3.88 17.44
N GLN A 548 -23.06 -3.80 16.25
CA GLN A 548 -24.46 -4.12 16.00
C GLN A 548 -24.74 -5.61 16.25
N GLY A 549 -23.79 -6.49 15.93
CA GLY A 549 -23.80 -7.90 16.30
C GLY A 549 -23.46 -8.19 17.78
N GLY A 550 -23.46 -7.18 18.65
CA GLY A 550 -23.35 -7.32 20.10
C GLY A 550 -21.92 -7.27 20.69
N LEU A 551 -20.86 -7.14 19.88
CA LEU A 551 -19.49 -7.14 20.41
C LEU A 551 -19.20 -5.88 21.24
N SER A 552 -18.53 -6.08 22.38
CA SER A 552 -18.07 -4.97 23.23
C SER A 552 -16.94 -4.18 22.55
N GLU A 553 -16.76 -2.92 22.94
CA GLU A 553 -15.67 -2.08 22.44
C GLU A 553 -14.29 -2.70 22.67
N LEU A 554 -14.10 -3.40 23.79
CA LEU A 554 -12.86 -4.11 24.09
C LEU A 554 -12.61 -5.24 23.08
N GLN A 555 -13.62 -6.08 22.80
CA GLN A 555 -13.51 -7.19 21.85
C GLN A 555 -13.21 -6.70 20.43
N VAL A 556 -13.95 -5.68 19.95
CA VAL A 556 -13.72 -5.10 18.62
C VAL A 556 -12.33 -4.48 18.53
N ASN A 557 -11.88 -3.78 19.57
CA ASN A 557 -10.54 -3.22 19.62
C ASN A 557 -9.46 -4.33 19.56
N THR A 558 -9.66 -5.44 20.26
CA THR A 558 -8.77 -6.61 20.21
C THR A 558 -8.71 -7.23 18.82
N ILE A 559 -9.86 -7.57 18.23
CA ILE A 559 -9.96 -8.16 16.89
C ILE A 559 -9.27 -7.27 15.84
N LEU A 560 -9.55 -5.96 15.88
CA LEU A 560 -9.03 -5.02 14.91
C LEU A 560 -7.62 -4.49 15.25
N GLY A 561 -6.95 -5.05 16.28
CA GLY A 561 -5.57 -4.75 16.66
C GLY A 561 -5.34 -3.30 17.09
N ARG A 562 -6.20 -2.76 17.95
CA ARG A 562 -6.06 -1.42 18.54
C ARG A 562 -5.43 -1.51 19.93
N LYS A 563 -4.45 -0.63 20.18
CA LYS A 563 -3.73 -0.56 21.48
C LYS A 563 -4.46 0.25 22.56
N ASP A 564 -5.28 1.21 22.17
CA ASP A 564 -5.92 2.15 23.10
C ASP A 564 -7.44 2.14 22.85
N GLN A 565 -8.19 1.96 23.94
CA GLN A 565 -9.65 1.89 23.92
C GLN A 565 -10.26 3.17 23.32
N LYS A 566 -9.65 4.34 23.55
CA LYS A 566 -10.13 5.63 23.01
C LYS A 566 -10.03 5.72 21.49
N GLN A 567 -9.28 4.83 20.83
CA GLN A 567 -9.19 4.82 19.36
C GLN A 567 -10.45 4.25 18.70
N GLY A 568 -11.28 3.48 19.42
CA GLY A 568 -12.49 2.84 18.90
C GLY A 568 -13.63 3.83 18.62
N ALA A 569 -13.75 4.89 19.42
CA ALA A 569 -14.86 5.85 19.36
C ALA A 569 -15.01 6.56 18.00
N VAL A 570 -13.92 6.76 17.23
CA VAL A 570 -13.99 7.39 15.89
C VAL A 570 -14.60 6.43 14.87
N TYR A 571 -14.39 5.12 15.04
CA TYR A 571 -14.89 4.09 14.11
C TYR A 571 -16.33 3.69 14.39
N ASP A 572 -16.76 3.86 15.63
CA ASP A 572 -18.13 3.63 16.07
C ASP A 572 -19.11 4.58 15.36
N GLN A 573 -19.83 4.09 14.34
CA GLN A 573 -20.92 4.85 13.72
C GLN A 573 -22.30 4.46 14.26
N THR A 574 -22.37 3.62 15.30
CA THR A 574 -23.66 3.32 15.93
C THR A 574 -24.24 4.62 16.52
N PRO A 575 -25.48 5.00 16.20
CA PRO A 575 -26.17 6.07 16.90
C PRO A 575 -26.19 5.78 18.41
N ALA A 576 -25.92 6.80 19.23
CA ALA A 576 -25.91 6.65 20.69
C ALA A 576 -27.30 6.30 21.25
N LEU A 577 -28.36 6.73 20.55
CA LEU A 577 -29.75 6.43 20.88
C LEU A 577 -30.10 4.95 20.64
N GLU A 578 -29.61 4.31 19.57
CA GLU A 578 -30.14 2.99 19.15
C GLU A 578 -29.94 1.86 20.16
N ARG A 579 -28.78 1.71 20.82
CA ARG A 579 -28.57 0.54 21.71
C ARG A 579 -29.30 0.63 23.04
N SER A 580 -29.35 1.81 23.66
CA SER A 580 -30.10 1.99 24.91
C SER A 580 -31.59 2.15 24.62
N ALA A 581 -31.97 2.88 23.56
CA ALA A 581 -33.37 3.05 23.20
C ALA A 581 -33.99 1.72 22.79
N VAL A 582 -33.36 0.90 21.94
CA VAL A 582 -33.91 -0.42 21.56
C VAL A 582 -34.06 -1.34 22.78
N VAL A 583 -33.09 -1.34 23.70
CA VAL A 583 -33.20 -2.09 24.96
C VAL A 583 -34.33 -1.53 25.85
N HIS A 584 -34.44 -0.20 25.98
CA HIS A 584 -35.47 0.44 26.79
C HIS A 584 -36.88 0.27 26.20
N GLU A 585 -37.03 0.39 24.89
CA GLU A 585 -38.25 0.17 24.13
C GLU A 585 -38.67 -1.28 24.26
N LEU A 586 -37.75 -2.23 24.07
CA LEU A 586 -38.07 -3.64 24.25
C LEU A 586 -38.48 -3.97 25.70
N ILE A 587 -37.77 -3.42 26.70
CA ILE A 587 -38.17 -3.55 28.12
C ILE A 587 -39.57 -2.95 28.33
N ALA A 588 -39.87 -1.80 27.73
CA ALA A 588 -41.19 -1.17 27.82
C ALA A 588 -42.28 -2.03 27.15
N SER A 589 -41.99 -2.60 25.98
CA SER A 589 -42.89 -3.50 25.27
C SER A 589 -43.16 -4.77 26.07
N ILE A 590 -42.13 -5.37 26.69
CA ILE A 590 -42.32 -6.55 27.55
C ILE A 590 -43.17 -6.21 28.79
N ARG A 591 -42.87 -5.09 29.45
CA ARG A 591 -43.68 -4.60 30.59
C ARG A 591 -45.13 -4.34 30.22
N GLY A 592 -45.37 -3.85 29.02
CA GLY A 592 -46.71 -3.59 28.48
C GLY A 592 -47.41 -4.82 27.93
N ASN A 593 -46.81 -6.02 28.02
CA ASN A 593 -47.30 -7.25 27.40
C ASN A 593 -47.43 -7.19 25.86
N LYS A 594 -46.63 -6.33 25.24
CA LYS A 594 -46.60 -6.05 23.79
C LYS A 594 -45.48 -6.78 23.04
N ALA A 595 -44.68 -7.61 23.71
CA ALA A 595 -43.75 -8.48 23.02
C ALA A 595 -44.32 -9.90 22.86
N VAL A 596 -43.68 -10.70 22.00
CA VAL A 596 -43.95 -12.12 21.76
C VAL A 596 -42.63 -12.89 21.84
N GLY A 597 -42.61 -14.00 22.58
CA GLY A 597 -41.44 -14.85 22.78
C GLY A 597 -41.31 -15.33 24.23
N VAL A 598 -40.44 -16.31 24.47
CA VAL A 598 -40.31 -17.00 25.77
C VAL A 598 -40.03 -16.04 26.92
N VAL A 599 -39.25 -14.99 26.69
CA VAL A 599 -38.96 -13.97 27.71
C VAL A 599 -40.20 -13.16 28.11
N GLN A 600 -41.11 -12.87 27.17
CA GLN A 600 -42.38 -12.23 27.51
C GLN A 600 -43.25 -13.14 28.37
N ASP A 601 -43.36 -14.40 27.97
CA ASP A 601 -44.23 -15.38 28.65
C ASP A 601 -43.72 -15.64 30.07
N THR A 602 -42.41 -15.87 30.21
CA THR A 602 -41.74 -16.01 31.51
C THR A 602 -41.90 -14.77 32.39
N PHE A 603 -41.78 -13.56 31.82
CA PHE A 603 -42.00 -12.33 32.57
C PHE A 603 -43.43 -12.21 33.08
N ASN A 604 -44.42 -12.53 32.25
CA ASN A 604 -45.83 -12.50 32.63
C ASN A 604 -46.12 -13.50 33.76
N GLU A 605 -45.63 -14.74 33.63
CA GLU A 605 -45.81 -15.78 34.65
C GLU A 605 -45.19 -15.39 36.00
N ILE A 606 -43.93 -14.94 36.00
CA ILE A 606 -43.27 -14.49 37.24
C ILE A 606 -43.98 -13.26 37.81
N SER A 607 -44.47 -12.35 36.96
CA SER A 607 -45.14 -11.13 37.41
C SER A 607 -46.48 -11.39 38.10
N LEU A 608 -47.13 -12.54 37.87
CA LEU A 608 -48.33 -12.97 38.61
C LEU A 608 -48.00 -13.36 40.05
N ALA A 609 -46.84 -13.96 40.28
CA ALA A 609 -46.40 -14.40 41.60
C ALA A 609 -45.64 -13.31 42.38
N ASN A 610 -44.71 -12.61 41.72
CA ASN A 610 -43.90 -11.54 42.33
C ASN A 610 -43.37 -10.55 41.27
N ARG A 611 -43.88 -9.30 41.31
CA ARG A 611 -43.47 -8.20 40.42
C ARG A 611 -41.97 -7.86 40.52
N GLN A 612 -41.39 -7.86 41.71
CA GLN A 612 -39.98 -7.48 41.91
C GLN A 612 -39.03 -8.53 41.31
N THR A 613 -39.37 -9.81 41.48
CA THR A 613 -38.63 -10.92 40.85
C THR A 613 -38.75 -10.87 39.32
N ALA A 614 -39.93 -10.54 38.79
CA ALA A 614 -40.14 -10.39 37.35
C ALA A 614 -39.28 -9.25 36.76
N GLU A 615 -39.22 -8.10 37.44
CA GLU A 615 -38.37 -6.97 37.01
C GLU A 615 -36.87 -7.32 37.08
N ALA A 616 -36.43 -8.06 38.12
CA ALA A 616 -35.05 -8.54 38.21
C ALA A 616 -34.71 -9.52 37.08
N TYR A 617 -35.61 -10.44 36.74
CA TYR A 617 -35.49 -11.33 35.60
C TYR A 617 -35.39 -10.54 34.28
N LEU A 618 -36.30 -9.57 34.06
CA LEU A 618 -36.34 -8.78 32.83
C LEU A 618 -35.03 -8.03 32.58
N LEU A 619 -34.51 -7.35 33.61
CA LEU A 619 -33.24 -6.62 33.52
C LEU A 619 -32.04 -7.56 33.32
N ALA A 620 -32.13 -8.81 33.78
CA ALA A 620 -31.10 -9.82 33.55
C ALA A 620 -31.19 -10.44 32.14
N ALA A 621 -32.40 -10.68 31.63
CA ALA A 621 -32.67 -11.30 30.33
C ALA A 621 -32.41 -10.33 29.18
N VAL A 622 -32.73 -9.04 29.32
CA VAL A 622 -32.65 -8.01 28.27
C VAL A 622 -31.41 -7.13 28.46
N ARG A 623 -30.24 -7.75 28.65
CA ARG A 623 -28.95 -7.03 28.75
C ARG A 623 -28.39 -6.63 27.40
N ILE A 624 -28.64 -7.45 26.39
CA ILE A 624 -28.16 -7.30 25.02
C ILE A 624 -29.33 -7.66 24.11
N VAL A 625 -29.58 -6.81 23.11
CA VAL A 625 -30.54 -7.07 22.05
C VAL A 625 -29.76 -6.92 20.75
N ASN A 626 -29.73 -7.99 19.96
CA ASN A 626 -29.22 -7.94 18.60
C ASN A 626 -30.43 -7.73 17.68
N PRO A 627 -30.64 -6.53 17.12
CA PRO A 627 -31.79 -6.25 16.27
C PRO A 627 -31.69 -7.06 14.96
N MET A 628 -32.82 -7.61 14.54
CA MET A 628 -33.02 -8.40 13.34
C MET A 628 -34.25 -7.85 12.59
N PRO A 629 -34.36 -8.04 11.25
CA PRO A 629 -35.52 -7.57 10.50
C PRO A 629 -36.88 -8.08 11.02
N HIS A 630 -36.88 -9.30 11.57
CA HIS A 630 -38.07 -10.00 12.08
C HIS A 630 -38.21 -9.95 13.61
N GLY A 631 -37.37 -9.19 14.33
CA GLY A 631 -37.40 -9.13 15.80
C GLY A 631 -36.05 -8.80 16.43
N GLY A 632 -35.88 -9.11 17.71
CA GLY A 632 -34.61 -9.00 18.44
C GLY A 632 -34.12 -10.37 18.91
N CYS A 633 -32.81 -10.58 18.93
CA CYS A 633 -32.18 -11.74 19.53
C CYS A 633 -31.52 -11.35 20.86
N LEU A 634 -31.96 -11.97 21.95
CA LEU A 634 -31.45 -11.76 23.31
C LEU A 634 -30.20 -12.60 23.63
N HIS A 635 -29.80 -13.48 22.71
CA HIS A 635 -28.59 -14.29 22.89
C HIS A 635 -27.35 -13.40 22.88
N ASN A 636 -26.40 -13.71 23.77
CA ASN A 636 -25.12 -13.02 23.76
C ASN A 636 -24.22 -13.57 22.65
N LEU A 637 -24.53 -13.19 21.40
CA LEU A 637 -23.77 -13.56 20.20
C LEU A 637 -22.29 -13.14 20.26
N ALA A 638 -21.95 -12.18 21.13
CA ALA A 638 -20.59 -11.73 21.34
C ALA A 638 -19.75 -12.65 22.24
N LEU A 639 -20.38 -13.50 23.07
CA LEU A 639 -19.70 -14.44 23.95
C LEU A 639 -19.90 -15.90 23.53
N LYS A 640 -21.01 -16.20 22.88
CA LYS A 640 -21.36 -17.57 22.45
C LYS A 640 -21.91 -17.53 21.04
N PRO A 641 -21.47 -18.41 20.12
CA PRO A 641 -22.09 -18.54 18.80
C PRO A 641 -23.57 -18.87 18.95
N CYS A 642 -24.36 -18.59 17.91
CA CYS A 642 -25.76 -18.99 17.89
C CYS A 642 -25.86 -20.51 18.00
N PRO A 643 -26.60 -21.05 18.99
CA PRO A 643 -26.78 -22.50 19.14
C PRO A 643 -27.59 -23.12 17.99
N HIS A 644 -28.36 -22.31 17.25
CA HIS A 644 -29.23 -22.74 16.16
C HIS A 644 -28.75 -22.28 14.77
N SER A 645 -27.49 -21.85 14.64
CA SER A 645 -26.91 -21.42 13.35
C SER A 645 -27.75 -20.36 12.62
N LEU A 646 -28.27 -19.37 13.37
CA LEU A 646 -29.15 -18.30 12.90
C LEU A 646 -30.54 -18.75 12.39
N SER A 647 -30.93 -20.01 12.66
CA SER A 647 -32.30 -20.46 12.43
C SER A 647 -33.20 -20.01 13.57
N CYS A 648 -33.77 -18.80 13.43
CA CYS A 648 -34.61 -18.21 14.48
C CYS A 648 -35.97 -18.90 14.64
N PHE A 649 -36.44 -19.63 13.63
CA PHE A 649 -37.80 -20.19 13.57
C PHE A 649 -37.86 -21.71 13.71
N VAL A 650 -36.70 -22.37 13.86
CA VAL A 650 -36.61 -23.83 13.98
C VAL A 650 -35.52 -24.21 14.98
N GLU A 651 -35.96 -24.72 16.12
CA GLU A 651 -35.14 -25.33 17.16
C GLU A 651 -35.42 -26.82 17.23
N GLY A 652 -34.37 -27.63 17.00
CA GLY A 652 -34.43 -29.08 17.07
C GLY A 652 -35.42 -29.73 16.06
N PRO A 653 -35.69 -31.03 16.22
CA PRO A 653 -36.65 -31.74 15.37
C PRO A 653 -38.12 -31.40 15.68
N SER A 654 -38.39 -30.73 16.81
CA SER A 654 -39.72 -30.30 17.24
C SER A 654 -40.28 -29.10 16.46
N GLY A 655 -39.41 -28.30 15.81
CA GLY A 655 -39.84 -27.21 14.94
C GLY A 655 -40.30 -25.95 15.67
N GLU A 656 -39.85 -25.74 16.90
CA GLU A 656 -40.19 -24.58 17.73
C GLU A 656 -39.35 -23.34 17.34
N PRO A 657 -39.83 -22.10 17.54
CA PRO A 657 -39.01 -20.91 17.39
C PRO A 657 -37.97 -20.81 18.51
N CYS A 658 -36.85 -20.15 18.23
CA CYS A 658 -35.74 -19.96 19.16
C CYS A 658 -36.16 -19.20 20.42
N ASP A 659 -35.79 -19.72 21.60
CA ASP A 659 -36.08 -19.10 22.91
C ASP A 659 -35.48 -17.69 23.10
N HIS A 660 -34.46 -17.36 22.31
CA HIS A 660 -33.81 -16.04 22.35
C HIS A 660 -34.47 -15.01 21.43
N LEU A 661 -35.42 -15.43 20.58
CA LEU A 661 -36.15 -14.54 19.69
C LEU A 661 -37.25 -13.81 20.47
N ILE A 662 -37.29 -12.49 20.29
CA ILE A 662 -38.36 -11.66 20.84
C ILE A 662 -38.82 -10.65 19.82
N ILE A 663 -40.13 -10.46 19.73
CA ILE A 663 -40.76 -9.68 18.65
C ILE A 663 -41.69 -8.65 19.27
N ASP A 664 -41.59 -7.40 18.82
CA ASP A 664 -42.52 -6.37 19.24
C ASP A 664 -43.80 -6.47 18.40
N SER A 665 -44.93 -6.79 19.05
CA SER A 665 -46.22 -6.94 18.38
C SER A 665 -46.77 -5.63 17.79
N THR A 666 -46.21 -4.48 18.18
CA THR A 666 -46.61 -3.16 17.66
C THR A 666 -45.75 -2.69 16.48
N ASP A 667 -44.63 -3.36 16.21
CA ASP A 667 -43.74 -3.02 15.09
C ASP A 667 -44.27 -3.59 13.77
N LYS A 668 -44.81 -2.71 12.94
CA LYS A 668 -45.35 -3.06 11.61
C LYS A 668 -44.27 -3.61 10.66
N ALA A 669 -43.01 -3.18 10.77
CA ALA A 669 -41.95 -3.65 9.92
C ALA A 669 -41.60 -5.11 10.23
N GLN A 670 -41.50 -5.45 11.52
CA GLN A 670 -41.28 -6.83 11.98
C GLN A 670 -42.44 -7.76 11.54
N TYR A 671 -43.68 -7.27 11.63
CA TYR A 671 -44.84 -8.02 11.15
C TYR A 671 -44.78 -8.32 9.64
N VAL A 672 -44.44 -7.32 8.82
CA VAL A 672 -44.30 -7.49 7.36
C VAL A 672 -43.20 -8.51 7.05
N GLU A 673 -42.06 -8.42 7.74
CA GLU A 673 -40.95 -9.35 7.56
C GLU A 673 -41.32 -10.78 7.96
N LEU A 674 -42.01 -10.97 9.09
CA LEU A 674 -42.49 -12.29 9.52
C LEU A 674 -43.44 -12.92 8.51
N LYS A 675 -44.34 -12.11 7.94
CA LYS A 675 -45.23 -12.55 6.87
C LYS A 675 -44.43 -12.98 5.64
N TRP A 676 -43.41 -12.20 5.25
CA TRP A 676 -42.54 -12.54 4.14
C TRP A 676 -41.77 -13.85 4.40
N VAL A 677 -41.22 -14.05 5.61
CA VAL A 677 -40.51 -15.28 6.00
C VAL A 677 -41.43 -16.50 5.86
N ARG A 678 -42.68 -16.40 6.32
CA ARG A 678 -43.67 -17.46 6.15
C ARG A 678 -43.98 -17.72 4.68
N ASP A 679 -44.40 -16.69 3.94
CA ASP A 679 -44.83 -16.82 2.53
C ASP A 679 -43.70 -17.40 1.67
N ASN A 680 -42.45 -17.00 1.94
CA ASN A 680 -41.27 -17.54 1.28
C ASN A 680 -41.02 -19.01 1.65
N ALA A 681 -41.21 -19.40 2.92
CA ALA A 681 -41.10 -20.79 3.35
C ALA A 681 -42.19 -21.69 2.73
N GLU A 682 -43.41 -21.19 2.54
CA GLU A 682 -44.48 -21.90 1.82
C GLU A 682 -44.16 -22.07 0.34
N THR A 683 -43.69 -21.00 -0.32
CA THR A 683 -43.27 -21.04 -1.73
C THR A 683 -42.15 -22.07 -1.95
N LEU A 684 -41.17 -22.11 -1.04
CA LEU A 684 -40.08 -23.09 -1.09
C LEU A 684 -40.56 -24.53 -0.87
N GLN A 685 -41.56 -24.74 0.00
CA GLN A 685 -42.21 -26.05 0.16
C GLN A 685 -42.90 -26.50 -1.12
N GLU A 686 -43.66 -25.63 -1.78
CA GLU A 686 -44.34 -25.94 -3.05
C GLU A 686 -43.32 -26.30 -4.15
N TYR A 687 -42.23 -25.54 -4.23
CA TYR A 687 -41.15 -25.83 -5.17
C TYR A 687 -40.53 -27.22 -4.92
N ILE A 688 -40.15 -27.51 -3.66
CA ILE A 688 -39.56 -28.81 -3.29
C ILE A 688 -40.56 -29.96 -3.54
N LYS A 689 -41.84 -29.73 -3.25
CA LYS A 689 -42.93 -30.67 -3.53
C LYS A 689 -43.07 -30.97 -5.02
N SER A 690 -43.04 -29.92 -5.86
CA SER A 690 -43.10 -30.06 -7.33
C SER A 690 -41.93 -30.85 -7.91
N ALA A 691 -40.79 -30.85 -7.23
CA ALA A 691 -39.60 -31.62 -7.56
C ALA A 691 -39.58 -33.04 -6.94
N GLY A 692 -40.64 -33.48 -6.27
CA GLY A 692 -40.75 -34.80 -5.63
C GLY A 692 -39.97 -34.94 -4.32
N GLY A 693 -39.56 -33.83 -3.70
CA GLY A 693 -38.69 -33.80 -2.51
C GLY A 693 -39.42 -33.81 -1.15
N GLU A 694 -40.65 -34.33 -1.08
CA GLU A 694 -41.52 -34.28 0.12
C GLU A 694 -40.92 -34.99 1.35
N SER A 695 -40.02 -35.96 1.14
CA SER A 695 -39.28 -36.67 2.19
C SER A 695 -37.94 -36.03 2.56
N SER A 696 -37.58 -34.90 1.94
CA SER A 696 -36.29 -34.24 2.15
C SER A 696 -36.23 -33.49 3.49
N PRO A 697 -35.06 -33.44 4.16
CA PRO A 697 -34.86 -32.61 5.35
C PRO A 697 -35.18 -31.12 5.12
N GLN A 698 -34.99 -30.64 3.88
CA GLN A 698 -35.30 -29.26 3.49
C GLN A 698 -36.80 -28.99 3.49
N PHE A 699 -37.62 -29.94 3.00
CA PHE A 699 -39.07 -29.83 3.05
C PHE A 699 -39.56 -29.74 4.50
N THR A 700 -39.06 -30.63 5.38
CA THR A 700 -39.39 -30.60 6.82
C THR A 700 -38.93 -29.30 7.48
N HIS A 701 -37.75 -28.80 7.14
CA HIS A 701 -37.24 -27.53 7.67
C HIS A 701 -38.17 -26.35 7.32
N PHE A 702 -38.49 -26.15 6.04
CA PHE A 702 -39.34 -25.03 5.63
C PHE A 702 -40.78 -25.17 6.12
N GLN A 703 -41.28 -26.40 6.26
CA GLN A 703 -42.55 -26.65 6.92
C GLN A 703 -42.54 -26.15 8.38
N ASN A 704 -41.46 -26.42 9.12
CA ASN A 704 -41.33 -25.95 10.50
C ASN A 704 -41.16 -24.42 10.57
N VAL A 705 -40.41 -23.81 9.64
CA VAL A 705 -40.29 -22.34 9.54
C VAL A 705 -41.66 -21.70 9.34
N ALA A 706 -42.45 -22.18 8.37
CA ALA A 706 -43.78 -21.65 8.10
C ALA A 706 -44.72 -21.79 9.32
N LYS A 707 -44.74 -22.96 9.94
CA LYS A 707 -45.54 -23.22 11.16
C LYS A 707 -45.17 -22.27 12.31
N SER A 708 -43.87 -22.09 12.58
CA SER A 708 -43.39 -21.20 13.64
C SER A 708 -43.70 -19.74 13.35
N ALA A 709 -43.49 -19.30 12.11
CA ALA A 709 -43.81 -17.93 11.70
C ALA A 709 -45.32 -17.66 11.82
N ASP A 710 -46.18 -18.58 11.39
CA ASP A 710 -47.64 -18.47 11.56
C ASP A 710 -48.06 -18.43 13.02
N ARG A 711 -47.45 -19.26 13.87
CA ARG A 711 -47.75 -19.25 15.30
C ARG A 711 -47.44 -17.90 15.93
N ILE A 712 -46.29 -17.32 15.60
CA ILE A 712 -45.88 -15.99 16.05
C ILE A 712 -46.83 -14.91 15.52
N LEU A 713 -47.19 -14.96 14.23
CA LEU A 713 -48.15 -14.01 13.62
C LEU A 713 -49.51 -14.06 14.33
N ASN A 714 -50.00 -15.25 14.67
CA ASN A 714 -51.24 -15.43 15.42
C ASN A 714 -51.14 -14.87 16.85
N GLN A 715 -50.00 -15.05 17.52
CA GLN A 715 -49.74 -14.45 18.83
C GLN A 715 -49.74 -12.91 18.75
N ILE A 716 -49.10 -12.32 17.73
CA ILE A 716 -49.14 -10.87 17.48
C ILE A 716 -50.58 -10.37 17.30
N LEU A 717 -51.38 -11.09 16.49
CA LEU A 717 -52.78 -10.75 16.23
C LEU A 717 -53.66 -10.84 17.49
N SER A 718 -53.38 -11.77 18.39
CA SER A 718 -54.10 -11.89 19.66
C SER A 718 -53.84 -10.70 20.59
N LYS A 719 -52.58 -10.23 20.65
CA LYS A 719 -52.14 -9.11 21.49
C LYS A 719 -52.52 -7.72 20.98
N THR A 720 -52.79 -7.60 19.68
CA THR A 720 -53.24 -6.33 19.05
C THR A 720 -54.75 -6.13 19.11
N LYS A 721 -55.53 -7.16 19.49
CA LYS A 721 -56.98 -7.08 19.69
C LYS A 721 -57.41 -6.74 21.12
N THR A 722 -56.52 -6.94 22.09
CA THR A 722 -56.61 -6.51 23.49
C THR A 722 -55.96 -5.16 23.68
#